data_AF-A0A7V3CDX4-F1
#
_entry.id   AF-A0A7V3CDX4-F1
#
_cell.length_a   1.000
_cell.length_b   1.000
_cell.length_c   1.000
_cell.angle_alpha   90.00
_cell.angle_beta   90.00
_cell.angle_gamma   90.00
#
_symmetry.space_group_name_H-M   'P 1'
#
loop_
_entity.id
_entity.type
_entity.pdbx_description
1 polymer ?
#
loop_
_entity_poly.entity_id
_entity_poly.type
_entity_poly.pdbx_seq_one_letter_code
_entity_poly.pdbx_strand_id
1 'polypeptide(L)'
;MFPGFPGEGAGRTRRGWNVSAEAAPGSNLSDILSPLLSRSRGALRAELESLARETDPRLFFEGLLGLGMRREAAGDLETAAEIYSAVVGAVPPLAGDEREGSLQARAQRQLDAILGRGTAGPRFEFLARRFAREASDPTMLLAMTAGSAVFTLSRASILSRLLASPTRNLLTQGLGARALASGGAFLLEVPAFWATGKGLREFAASGAQSWDLATNFHELAAAALTLGALKLTGFGSQSLYRRLAGPAGALRERPLQTLFHQTGMFAGIVLGHRLEEAAGLRRPVDGATTLLDSLVMLLQFNVGGRLSHQLLGPGWAGRVHEMELRLQDLATQPRIPGPPLEIGLGWRPALATASGPRAGGRESLEALLSRPSLMAMEGEGGGDSAAKPMPAVESRRAAPLAPQAGETPTRWAMRLLETSREGETQALMVAQVLESRLRDSRESPFAREAVERLVSMTDRRPEGQGILARRYSIPGLREPLTIVSLPTTFLPEQWSRVFAEGIVQEFRRNPRPVERAVEIGSGTGWVSILAAKLGMAREVIGFDRNPHAPVVGRLNAALNGVEGVSFQSGDLLSQLPEGMKADLILACLPQVPRNGGVESLRAVADYYPSEGTYWDRYGLGLIDRALGQARERLTEDGRILFNLGGRPGRPILEDLLARRGFHPGVRYGQLIRQDPTTDFSELARLEAGNRQRFEFFLREDPNTPISAAEAVGRPEVYHMLYLTEGRPYANLLRSALAAETAQPTRLGYTPDPGSEHEGLRRALAAELAPEWGVRLPSELLFLGPSSDLLLEGLLRVGLPEGGRVLYGGAAEA
;
A
#
# COMPACT_ATOMS: atom_id res chain seq x y z
N MET A 1 -31.77 -62.72 -9.13
CA MET A 1 -31.42 -64.02 -8.53
C MET A 1 -30.57 -63.71 -7.30
N PHE A 2 -31.18 -63.67 -6.11
CA PHE A 2 -30.46 -63.63 -4.82
C PHE A 2 -30.03 -65.06 -4.45
N PRO A 3 -28.87 -65.25 -3.82
CA PRO A 3 -28.81 -65.32 -2.35
C PRO A 3 -27.49 -64.70 -1.79
N GLY A 4 -27.29 -64.34 -0.53
CA GLY A 4 -28.02 -64.41 0.72
C GLY A 4 -27.06 -63.89 1.82
N PHE A 5 -27.55 -63.06 2.73
CA PHE A 5 -26.83 -62.68 3.96
C PHE A 5 -26.89 -63.82 4.98
N PRO A 6 -25.89 -63.90 5.88
CA PRO A 6 -26.24 -64.04 7.29
C PRO A 6 -25.48 -63.05 8.21
N GLY A 7 -26.28 -62.30 8.98
CA GLY A 7 -26.22 -62.17 10.46
C GLY A 7 -24.90 -61.87 11.18
N GLU A 8 -24.83 -60.65 11.70
CA GLU A 8 -24.36 -60.19 13.03
C GLU A 8 -23.25 -60.94 13.81
N GLY A 9 -22.22 -60.16 14.21
CA GLY A 9 -21.30 -60.49 15.28
C GLY A 9 -20.35 -59.33 15.60
N ALA A 10 -20.58 -58.67 16.73
CA ALA A 10 -19.79 -57.53 17.22
C ALA A 10 -18.31 -57.87 17.45
N GLY A 11 -17.41 -56.91 17.17
CA GLY A 11 -15.99 -57.00 17.57
C GLY A 11 -15.05 -56.11 16.76
N ARG A 12 -14.99 -54.81 17.07
CA ARG A 12 -13.87 -53.94 16.66
C ARG A 12 -12.59 -54.45 17.33
N THR A 13 -11.72 -55.15 16.60
CA THR A 13 -10.33 -55.38 17.01
C THR A 13 -9.43 -54.30 16.40
N ARG A 14 -8.91 -53.42 17.26
CA ARG A 14 -7.74 -52.57 16.97
C ARG A 14 -6.57 -53.51 16.63
N ARG A 15 -6.07 -53.49 15.39
CA ARG A 15 -4.77 -54.09 15.07
C ARG A 15 -3.67 -53.18 15.62
N GLY A 16 -3.04 -53.61 16.70
CA GLY A 16 -1.92 -52.93 17.33
C GLY A 16 -0.67 -52.99 16.45
N TRP A 17 0.04 -51.85 16.38
CA TRP A 17 1.40 -51.75 15.89
C TRP A 17 2.33 -52.20 17.03
N ASN A 18 2.86 -53.42 16.96
CA ASN A 18 3.88 -53.92 17.88
C ASN A 18 5.28 -53.66 17.29
N VAL A 19 6.04 -52.74 17.87
CA VAL A 19 7.50 -52.65 17.70
C VAL A 19 8.11 -52.23 19.04
N SER A 20 8.87 -53.13 19.66
CA SER A 20 9.55 -52.96 20.94
C SER A 20 10.80 -52.09 20.77
N ALA A 21 10.85 -50.93 21.43
CA ALA A 21 12.05 -50.10 21.52
C ALA A 21 12.89 -50.56 22.73
N GLU A 22 13.74 -51.56 22.56
CA GLU A 22 14.67 -52.00 23.60
C GLU A 22 15.88 -51.06 23.66
N ALA A 23 16.06 -50.38 24.80
CA ALA A 23 17.29 -49.66 25.14
C ALA A 23 18.45 -50.66 25.30
N ALA A 24 19.70 -50.21 25.08
CA ALA A 24 20.87 -51.06 25.27
C ALA A 24 20.87 -51.71 26.68
N PRO A 25 21.12 -53.02 26.80
CA PRO A 25 21.00 -53.73 28.06
C PRO A 25 22.02 -53.20 29.09
N GLY A 26 21.54 -52.54 30.15
CA GLY A 26 22.32 -52.19 31.34
C GLY A 26 22.54 -50.70 31.64
N SER A 27 22.07 -49.75 30.82
CA SER A 27 22.13 -48.32 31.14
C SER A 27 20.84 -47.84 31.80
N ASN A 28 20.93 -47.18 32.96
CA ASN A 28 19.78 -46.53 33.57
C ASN A 28 19.43 -45.31 32.70
N LEU A 29 18.15 -45.11 32.31
CA LEU A 29 17.76 -44.01 31.39
C LEU A 29 18.16 -42.63 31.92
N SER A 30 18.23 -42.49 33.26
CA SER A 30 18.72 -41.30 33.95
C SER A 30 20.19 -40.97 33.66
N ASP A 31 21.04 -41.98 33.40
CA ASP A 31 22.48 -41.79 33.21
C ASP A 31 22.79 -41.07 31.89
N ILE A 32 21.89 -41.20 30.91
CA ILE A 32 21.96 -40.50 29.61
C ILE A 32 21.82 -38.98 29.80
N LEU A 33 21.08 -38.54 30.82
CA LEU A 33 20.81 -37.13 31.09
C LEU A 33 21.80 -36.48 32.05
N SER A 34 22.64 -37.25 32.75
CA SER A 34 23.60 -36.75 33.73
C SER A 34 24.49 -35.60 33.22
N PRO A 35 25.05 -35.65 31.99
CA PRO A 35 25.84 -34.54 31.45
C PRO A 35 24.98 -33.28 31.23
N LEU A 36 23.78 -33.44 30.67
CA LEU A 36 22.84 -32.36 30.36
C LEU A 36 22.30 -31.70 31.64
N LEU A 37 21.93 -32.48 32.65
CA LEU A 37 21.42 -32.03 33.94
C LEU A 37 22.45 -31.23 34.74
N SER A 38 23.74 -31.56 34.61
CA SER A 38 24.82 -30.85 35.31
C SER A 38 25.04 -29.42 34.80
N ARG A 39 24.71 -29.16 33.52
CA ARG A 39 24.95 -27.88 32.84
C ARG A 39 23.69 -27.01 32.70
N SER A 40 22.51 -27.63 32.75
CA SER A 40 21.23 -26.93 32.58
C SER A 40 20.73 -26.27 33.87
N ARG A 41 20.02 -25.14 33.71
CA ARG A 41 19.45 -24.33 34.81
C ARG A 41 17.99 -23.96 34.51
N GLY A 42 17.24 -23.60 35.55
CA GLY A 42 15.87 -23.09 35.43
C GLY A 42 14.90 -24.08 34.78
N ALA A 43 14.07 -23.59 33.84
CA ALA A 43 13.01 -24.38 33.21
C ALA A 43 13.52 -25.61 32.43
N LEU A 44 14.68 -25.51 31.78
CA LEU A 44 15.27 -26.64 31.05
C LEU A 44 15.66 -27.78 32.00
N ARG A 45 16.20 -27.45 33.18
CA ARG A 45 16.55 -28.44 34.18
C ARG A 45 15.32 -29.14 34.74
N ALA A 46 14.26 -28.40 35.07
CA ALA A 46 13.01 -28.98 35.58
C ALA A 46 12.36 -29.93 34.56
N GLU A 47 12.45 -29.60 33.26
CA GLU A 47 11.93 -30.42 32.17
C GLU A 47 12.77 -31.70 31.97
N LEU A 48 14.10 -31.60 32.02
CA LEU A 48 15.01 -32.77 31.99
C LEU A 48 14.84 -33.67 33.22
N GLU A 49 14.65 -33.10 34.41
CA GLU A 49 14.35 -33.85 35.65
C GLU A 49 12.97 -34.54 35.57
N SER A 50 12.02 -33.95 34.85
CA SER A 50 10.73 -34.59 34.58
C SER A 50 10.88 -35.77 33.62
N LEU A 51 11.65 -35.62 32.54
CA LEU A 51 11.94 -36.70 31.59
C LEU A 51 12.74 -37.84 32.26
N ALA A 52 13.64 -37.53 33.18
CA ALA A 52 14.40 -38.54 33.94
C ALA A 52 13.53 -39.46 34.81
N ARG A 53 12.27 -39.09 35.09
CA ARG A 53 11.30 -39.92 35.84
C ARG A 53 10.47 -40.85 34.94
N GLU A 54 10.59 -40.71 33.62
CA GLU A 54 9.84 -41.54 32.68
C GLU A 54 10.40 -42.96 32.65
N THR A 55 9.53 -43.94 32.85
CA THR A 55 9.89 -45.36 32.94
C THR A 55 9.77 -46.08 31.60
N ASP A 56 9.00 -45.53 30.66
CA ASP A 56 8.87 -46.08 29.30
C ASP A 56 10.01 -45.54 28.41
N PRO A 57 10.92 -46.40 27.90
CA PRO A 57 12.02 -45.97 27.05
C PRO A 57 11.59 -45.22 25.78
N ARG A 58 10.44 -45.58 25.20
CA ARG A 58 9.94 -44.94 23.98
C ARG A 58 9.44 -43.53 24.28
N LEU A 59 8.64 -43.35 25.32
CA LEU A 59 8.16 -42.03 25.73
C LEU A 59 9.31 -41.13 26.19
N PHE A 60 10.32 -41.71 26.84
CA PHE A 60 11.54 -41.02 27.22
C PHE A 60 12.28 -40.43 26.00
N PHE A 61 12.58 -41.26 24.98
CA PHE A 61 13.29 -40.80 23.78
C PHE A 61 12.43 -39.91 22.87
N GLU A 62 11.12 -40.14 22.77
CA GLU A 62 10.19 -39.23 22.08
C GLU A 62 10.11 -37.87 22.79
N GLY A 63 10.11 -37.87 24.13
CA GLY A 63 10.15 -36.66 24.96
C GLY A 63 11.45 -35.87 24.78
N LEU A 64 12.59 -36.54 24.74
CA LEU A 64 13.89 -35.92 24.45
C LEU A 64 13.98 -35.37 23.04
N LEU A 65 13.49 -36.10 22.04
CA LEU A 65 13.45 -35.62 20.66
C LEU A 65 12.55 -34.37 20.53
N GLY A 66 11.39 -34.39 21.19
CA GLY A 66 10.50 -33.23 21.26
C GLY A 66 11.12 -32.04 21.98
N LEU A 67 11.88 -32.28 23.05
CA LEU A 67 12.64 -31.24 23.74
C LEU A 67 13.71 -30.64 22.83
N GLY A 68 14.50 -31.47 22.15
CA GLY A 68 15.50 -31.02 21.17
C GLY A 68 14.88 -30.15 20.08
N MET A 69 13.73 -30.58 19.52
CA MET A 69 12.99 -29.81 18.51
C MET A 69 12.48 -28.46 19.03
N ARG A 70 12.03 -28.39 20.29
CA ARG A 70 11.64 -27.12 20.91
C ARG A 70 12.83 -26.20 21.15
N ARG A 71 14.00 -26.73 21.54
CA ARG A 71 15.22 -25.94 21.72
C ARG A 71 15.76 -25.42 20.39
N GLU A 72 15.72 -26.24 19.35
CA GLU A 72 15.99 -25.82 17.97
C GLU A 72 15.00 -24.75 17.49
N ALA A 73 13.70 -24.92 17.79
CA ALA A 73 12.66 -23.93 17.55
C ALA A 73 12.88 -22.62 18.34
N ALA A 74 13.54 -22.69 19.50
CA ALA A 74 13.93 -21.53 20.31
C ALA A 74 15.29 -20.91 19.90
N GLY A 75 16.06 -21.56 19.02
CA GLY A 75 17.36 -21.07 18.53
C GLY A 75 18.56 -21.51 19.37
N ASP A 76 18.35 -22.36 20.38
CA ASP A 76 19.40 -22.94 21.23
C ASP A 76 19.97 -24.20 20.57
N LEU A 77 20.76 -23.99 19.51
CA LEU A 77 21.28 -25.06 18.65
C LEU A 77 22.31 -25.94 19.36
N GLU A 78 23.05 -25.38 20.32
CA GLU A 78 24.06 -26.13 21.08
C GLU A 78 23.38 -27.17 21.97
N THR A 79 22.39 -26.75 22.76
CA THR A 79 21.60 -27.67 23.60
C THR A 79 20.80 -28.65 22.75
N ALA A 80 20.23 -28.21 21.62
CA ALA A 80 19.52 -29.10 20.70
C ALA A 80 20.44 -30.18 20.12
N ALA A 81 21.65 -29.82 19.69
CA ALA A 81 22.65 -30.75 19.18
C ALA A 81 23.12 -31.74 20.26
N GLU A 82 23.34 -31.28 21.49
CA GLU A 82 23.68 -32.15 22.62
C GLU A 82 22.57 -33.17 22.89
N ILE A 83 21.30 -32.74 22.89
CA ILE A 83 20.13 -33.62 23.08
C ILE A 83 20.02 -34.64 21.94
N TYR A 84 20.12 -34.21 20.68
CA TYR A 84 20.06 -35.15 19.55
C TYR A 84 21.22 -36.13 19.56
N SER A 85 22.43 -35.68 19.92
CA SER A 85 23.59 -36.57 20.06
C SER A 85 23.40 -37.59 21.18
N ALA A 86 22.75 -37.22 22.29
CA ALA A 86 22.43 -38.15 23.37
C ALA A 86 21.44 -39.23 22.92
N VAL A 87 20.41 -38.85 22.13
CA VAL A 87 19.44 -39.81 21.57
C VAL A 87 20.09 -40.75 20.56
N VAL A 88 20.98 -40.24 19.70
CA VAL A 88 21.71 -41.04 18.69
C VAL A 88 22.61 -42.08 19.35
N GLY A 89 23.31 -41.71 20.43
CA GLY A 89 24.25 -42.60 21.12
C GLY A 89 23.59 -43.66 22.00
N ALA A 90 22.35 -43.45 22.44
CA ALA A 90 21.67 -44.32 23.40
C ALA A 90 20.71 -45.34 22.76
N VAL A 91 20.19 -45.09 21.56
CA VAL A 91 19.28 -45.99 20.84
C VAL A 91 20.08 -46.86 19.87
N PRO A 92 20.16 -48.19 20.04
CA PRO A 92 20.89 -49.05 19.12
C PRO A 92 20.22 -49.12 17.73
N PRO A 93 20.99 -49.24 16.64
CA PRO A 93 20.44 -49.46 15.31
C PRO A 93 19.79 -50.84 15.24
N LEU A 94 18.46 -50.89 15.18
CA LEU A 94 17.72 -52.14 15.00
C LEU A 94 18.03 -52.74 13.61
N ALA A 95 18.64 -53.92 13.61
CA ALA A 95 18.91 -54.67 12.38
C ALA A 95 17.60 -55.06 11.69
N GLY A 96 17.29 -54.41 10.57
CA GLY A 96 16.15 -54.75 9.70
C GLY A 96 15.07 -53.68 9.56
N ASP A 97 15.16 -52.53 10.24
CA ASP A 97 14.21 -51.43 10.07
C ASP A 97 14.82 -50.30 9.23
N GLU A 98 14.98 -50.56 7.93
CA GLU A 98 15.36 -49.56 6.91
C GLU A 98 14.25 -48.52 6.65
N ARG A 99 13.24 -48.41 7.50
CA ARG A 99 12.16 -47.43 7.33
C ARG A 99 12.59 -46.11 7.95
N GLU A 100 12.44 -45.03 7.19
CA GLU A 100 12.77 -43.63 7.50
C GLU A 100 12.17 -43.06 8.82
N GLY A 101 11.46 -43.86 9.62
CA GLY A 101 10.71 -43.46 10.82
C GLY A 101 11.33 -43.77 12.19
N SER A 102 12.49 -44.44 12.28
CA SER A 102 13.09 -44.77 13.59
C SER A 102 13.53 -43.52 14.38
N LEU A 103 13.43 -43.55 15.72
CA LEU A 103 13.77 -42.41 16.58
C LEU A 103 15.24 -41.99 16.44
N GLN A 104 16.14 -42.97 16.29
CA GLN A 104 17.57 -42.74 16.04
C GLN A 104 17.79 -42.05 14.69
N ALA A 105 17.13 -42.53 13.61
CA ALA A 105 17.25 -41.92 12.30
C ALA A 105 16.71 -40.47 12.28
N ARG A 106 15.63 -40.21 13.01
CA ARG A 106 15.07 -38.85 13.18
C ARG A 106 16.04 -37.93 13.93
N ALA A 107 16.61 -38.38 15.04
CA ALA A 107 17.58 -37.60 15.82
C ALA A 107 18.87 -37.34 15.02
N GLN A 108 19.38 -38.36 14.31
CA GLN A 108 20.55 -38.25 13.45
C GLN A 108 20.33 -37.24 12.32
N ARG A 109 19.15 -37.26 11.67
CA ARG A 109 18.82 -36.27 10.61
C ARG A 109 18.84 -34.83 11.12
N GLN A 110 18.30 -34.57 12.31
CA GLN A 110 18.30 -33.22 12.88
C GLN A 110 19.70 -32.80 13.35
N LEU A 111 20.47 -33.73 13.93
CA LEU A 111 21.86 -33.49 14.31
C LEU A 111 22.73 -33.18 13.08
N ASP A 112 22.58 -33.94 12.00
CA ASP A 112 23.31 -33.72 10.75
C ASP A 112 22.94 -32.36 10.15
N ALA A 113 21.66 -31.97 10.17
CA ALA A 113 21.22 -30.65 9.71
C ALA A 113 21.86 -29.51 10.49
N ILE A 114 21.96 -29.62 11.83
CA ILE A 114 22.63 -28.62 12.69
C ILE A 114 24.15 -28.58 12.41
N LEU A 115 24.79 -29.73 12.23
CA LEU A 115 26.24 -29.84 11.97
C LEU A 115 26.63 -29.53 10.51
N GLY A 116 25.67 -29.20 9.64
CA GLY A 116 25.90 -28.92 8.22
C GLY A 116 26.25 -30.15 7.39
N ARG A 117 25.87 -31.35 7.84
CA ARG A 117 26.07 -32.66 7.20
C ARG A 117 24.71 -33.23 6.72
N GLY A 118 24.70 -34.33 5.99
CA GLY A 118 23.45 -35.03 5.58
C GLY A 118 22.82 -34.62 4.24
N THR A 119 21.63 -35.16 3.94
CA THR A 119 20.92 -35.04 2.66
C THR A 119 20.26 -33.66 2.46
N ALA A 120 20.05 -33.25 1.21
CA ALA A 120 19.63 -31.88 0.86
C ALA A 120 18.26 -31.46 1.43
N GLY A 121 17.31 -32.38 1.61
CA GLY A 121 15.94 -32.08 2.07
C GLY A 121 15.87 -31.57 3.52
N PRO A 122 16.27 -32.37 4.53
CA PRO A 122 16.27 -31.95 5.94
C PRO A 122 17.13 -30.71 6.20
N ARG A 123 18.26 -30.60 5.47
CA ARG A 123 19.12 -29.42 5.54
C ARG A 123 18.42 -28.17 4.98
N PHE A 124 17.71 -28.29 3.87
CA PHE A 124 16.90 -27.19 3.33
C PHE A 124 15.80 -26.77 4.32
N GLU A 125 15.11 -27.72 4.94
CA GLU A 125 14.06 -27.45 5.91
C GLU A 125 14.59 -26.69 7.14
N PHE A 126 15.72 -27.15 7.70
CA PHE A 126 16.40 -26.46 8.81
C PHE A 126 16.80 -25.03 8.42
N LEU A 127 17.44 -24.87 7.25
CA LEU A 127 17.88 -23.56 6.75
C LEU A 127 16.69 -22.64 6.43
N ALA A 128 15.58 -23.16 5.90
CA ALA A 128 14.38 -22.37 5.59
C ALA A 128 13.65 -21.90 6.86
N ARG A 129 13.55 -22.75 7.89
CA ARG A 129 12.99 -22.38 9.19
C ARG A 129 13.83 -21.32 9.88
N ARG A 130 15.16 -21.48 9.85
CA ARG A 130 16.11 -20.49 10.36
C ARG A 130 16.02 -19.17 9.60
N PHE A 131 15.98 -19.23 8.27
CA PHE A 131 15.78 -18.06 7.41
C PHE A 131 14.51 -17.29 7.75
N ALA A 132 13.35 -17.97 7.85
CA ALA A 132 12.08 -17.32 8.14
C ALA A 132 12.08 -16.62 9.50
N ARG A 133 12.70 -17.23 10.52
CA ARG A 133 12.82 -16.68 11.86
C ARG A 133 13.74 -15.46 11.88
N GLU A 134 14.95 -15.60 11.36
CA GLU A 134 15.93 -14.50 11.37
C GLU A 134 15.44 -13.33 10.50
N ALA A 135 14.86 -13.60 9.33
CA ALA A 135 14.29 -12.58 8.46
C ALA A 135 13.16 -11.77 9.12
N SER A 136 12.46 -12.37 10.09
CA SER A 136 11.33 -11.77 10.80
C SER A 136 11.71 -11.26 12.19
N ASP A 137 13.01 -11.19 12.54
CA ASP A 137 13.44 -10.71 13.86
C ASP A 137 13.08 -9.22 14.03
N PRO A 138 12.13 -8.88 14.93
CA PRO A 138 11.68 -7.51 15.12
C PRO A 138 12.80 -6.61 15.64
N THR A 139 13.75 -7.17 16.40
CA THR A 139 14.84 -6.39 17.00
C THR A 139 15.78 -5.86 15.93
N MET A 140 16.23 -6.75 15.02
CA MET A 140 17.08 -6.34 13.91
C MET A 140 16.35 -5.43 12.91
N LEU A 141 15.07 -5.70 12.61
CA LEU A 141 14.28 -4.83 11.73
C LEU A 141 14.14 -3.41 12.28
N LEU A 142 13.83 -3.26 13.57
CA LEU A 142 13.73 -1.96 14.22
C LEU A 142 15.08 -1.24 14.30
N ALA A 143 16.16 -1.97 14.63
CA ALA A 143 17.50 -1.41 14.63
C ALA A 143 17.92 -0.89 13.24
N MET A 144 17.65 -1.65 12.19
CA MET A 144 17.88 -1.28 10.79
C MET A 144 17.08 -0.04 10.39
N THR A 145 15.80 0.01 10.77
CA THR A 145 14.93 1.15 10.52
C THR A 145 15.44 2.42 11.23
N ALA A 146 15.83 2.30 12.51
CA ALA A 146 16.37 3.42 13.27
C ALA A 146 17.69 3.94 12.67
N GLY A 147 18.64 3.05 12.35
CA GLY A 147 19.89 3.42 11.69
C GLY A 147 19.66 4.11 10.34
N SER A 148 18.79 3.55 9.50
CA SER A 148 18.42 4.11 8.20
C SER A 148 17.76 5.49 8.31
N ALA A 149 16.89 5.69 9.30
CA ALA A 149 16.26 6.98 9.56
C ALA A 149 17.29 8.03 10.00
N VAL A 150 18.16 7.68 10.95
CA VAL A 150 19.26 8.55 11.43
C VAL A 150 20.19 8.93 10.29
N PHE A 151 20.59 7.97 9.45
CA PHE A 151 21.40 8.23 8.27
C PHE A 151 20.73 9.25 7.34
N THR A 152 19.47 9.01 7.00
CA THR A 152 18.75 9.85 6.02
C THR A 152 18.53 11.27 6.55
N LEU A 153 18.13 11.41 7.82
CA LEU A 153 17.92 12.71 8.47
C LEU A 153 19.22 13.50 8.63
N SER A 154 20.28 12.83 9.08
CA SER A 154 21.59 13.45 9.30
C SER A 154 22.21 13.88 7.97
N ARG A 155 22.11 13.02 6.95
CA ARG A 155 22.59 13.32 5.60
C ARG A 155 21.85 14.52 5.01
N ALA A 156 20.52 14.57 5.13
CA ALA A 156 19.73 15.72 4.68
C ALA A 156 20.12 17.01 5.41
N SER A 157 20.34 16.94 6.72
CA SER A 157 20.74 18.09 7.54
C SER A 157 22.12 18.61 7.16
N ILE A 158 23.08 17.70 6.93
CA ILE A 158 24.44 18.08 6.48
C ILE A 158 24.38 18.66 5.07
N LEU A 159 23.63 18.04 4.15
CA LEU A 159 23.46 18.57 2.78
C LEU A 159 22.81 19.95 2.78
N SER A 160 21.79 20.18 3.60
CA SER A 160 21.13 21.48 3.75
C SER A 160 22.10 22.55 4.25
N ARG A 161 22.97 22.22 5.21
CA ARG A 161 24.02 23.13 5.70
C ARG A 161 25.09 23.41 4.65
N LEU A 162 25.51 22.40 3.90
CA LEU A 162 26.49 22.57 2.81
C LEU A 162 25.92 23.42 1.66
N LEU A 163 24.64 23.24 1.34
CA LEU A 163 23.90 24.08 0.38
C LEU A 163 23.79 25.54 0.80
N ALA A 164 23.63 25.80 2.10
CA ALA A 164 23.56 27.14 2.66
C ALA A 164 24.95 27.80 2.86
N SER A 165 26.05 27.06 2.63
CA SER A 165 27.39 27.58 2.84
C SER A 165 27.76 28.63 1.80
N PRO A 166 28.27 29.81 2.21
CA PRO A 166 28.72 30.85 1.28
C PRO A 166 30.03 30.48 0.57
N THR A 167 30.76 29.47 1.06
CA THR A 167 32.04 29.02 0.50
C THR A 167 31.81 27.99 -0.62
N ARG A 168 32.34 28.27 -1.82
CA ARG A 168 32.27 27.37 -2.98
C ARG A 168 33.62 26.66 -3.18
N ASN A 169 33.78 25.46 -2.62
CA ASN A 169 34.98 24.64 -2.79
C ASN A 169 34.64 23.17 -3.10
N LEU A 170 35.67 22.35 -3.33
CA LEU A 170 35.51 20.93 -3.66
C LEU A 170 34.79 20.12 -2.57
N LEU A 171 34.86 20.56 -1.31
CA LEU A 171 34.22 19.90 -0.16
C LEU A 171 32.77 20.36 0.06
N THR A 172 32.41 21.57 -0.38
CA THR A 172 31.05 22.12 -0.21
C THR A 172 30.17 21.95 -1.45
N GLN A 173 30.70 21.42 -2.55
CA GLN A 173 29.94 21.22 -3.80
C GLN A 173 30.13 19.83 -4.43
N GLY A 174 29.20 19.47 -5.31
CA GLY A 174 29.32 18.29 -6.17
C GLY A 174 29.59 16.98 -5.40
N LEU A 175 30.64 16.26 -5.80
CA LEU A 175 31.00 14.96 -5.21
C LEU A 175 31.56 15.07 -3.80
N GLY A 176 32.31 16.12 -3.45
CA GLY A 176 32.89 16.27 -2.11
C GLY A 176 31.84 16.59 -1.05
N ALA A 177 30.83 17.40 -1.37
CA ALA A 177 29.69 17.63 -0.48
C ALA A 177 28.91 16.35 -0.19
N ARG A 178 28.70 15.52 -1.22
CA ARG A 178 28.03 14.22 -1.08
C ARG A 178 28.84 13.24 -0.26
N ALA A 179 30.16 13.22 -0.43
CA ALA A 179 31.07 12.39 0.34
C ALA A 179 31.08 12.80 1.82
N LEU A 180 31.21 14.11 2.12
CA LEU A 180 31.15 14.62 3.49
C LEU A 180 29.81 14.36 4.16
N ALA A 181 28.70 14.62 3.47
CA ALA A 181 27.37 14.36 4.04
C ALA A 181 27.12 12.88 4.30
N SER A 182 27.55 12.00 3.39
CA SER A 182 27.37 10.55 3.55
C SER A 182 28.31 9.99 4.63
N GLY A 183 29.55 10.49 4.72
CA GLY A 183 30.49 10.12 5.78
C GLY A 183 30.05 10.59 7.16
N GLY A 184 29.61 11.84 7.28
CA GLY A 184 29.08 12.37 8.55
C GLY A 184 27.80 11.68 9.01
N ALA A 185 26.90 11.36 8.07
CA ALA A 185 25.70 10.59 8.39
C ALA A 185 26.02 9.14 8.82
N PHE A 186 27.01 8.51 8.20
CA PHE A 186 27.47 7.17 8.55
C PHE A 186 28.01 7.09 9.99
N LEU A 187 28.77 8.10 10.43
CA LEU A 187 29.27 8.17 11.81
C LEU A 187 28.16 8.24 12.86
N LEU A 188 26.96 8.71 12.49
CA LEU A 188 25.78 8.77 13.37
C LEU A 188 24.91 7.52 13.26
N GLU A 189 24.85 6.91 12.08
CA GLU A 189 24.08 5.69 11.82
C GLU A 189 24.62 4.48 12.57
N VAL A 190 25.95 4.28 12.58
CA VAL A 190 26.55 3.09 13.20
C VAL A 190 26.21 3.00 14.70
N PRO A 191 26.40 4.05 15.52
CA PRO A 191 25.98 4.02 16.93
C PRO A 191 24.47 3.88 17.09
N ALA A 192 23.66 4.51 16.23
CA ALA A 192 22.21 4.42 16.31
C ALA A 192 21.70 2.99 16.04
N PHE A 193 22.22 2.33 15.01
CA PHE A 193 21.93 0.94 14.72
C PHE A 193 22.33 0.02 15.89
N TRP A 194 23.58 0.14 16.34
CA TRP A 194 24.11 -0.67 17.43
C TRP A 194 23.33 -0.47 18.74
N ALA A 195 23.14 0.78 19.18
CA ALA A 195 22.47 1.08 20.44
C ALA A 195 21.00 0.65 20.45
N THR A 196 20.30 0.83 19.33
CA THR A 196 18.90 0.38 19.20
C THR A 196 18.81 -1.14 19.29
N GLY A 197 19.66 -1.86 18.54
CA GLY A 197 19.66 -3.33 18.57
C GLY A 197 20.04 -3.88 19.95
N LYS A 198 21.07 -3.32 20.58
CA LYS A 198 21.51 -3.73 21.92
C LYS A 198 20.47 -3.42 23.00
N GLY A 199 19.88 -2.22 22.96
CA GLY A 199 18.82 -1.81 23.90
C GLY A 199 17.55 -2.65 23.78
N LEU A 200 17.12 -2.98 22.55
CA LEU A 200 15.96 -3.85 22.33
C LEU A 200 16.21 -5.29 22.81
N ARG A 201 17.42 -5.82 22.63
CA ARG A 201 17.79 -7.15 23.17
C ARG A 201 17.81 -7.17 24.69
N GLU A 202 18.36 -6.14 25.32
CA GLU A 202 18.36 -5.99 26.78
C GLU A 202 16.93 -5.82 27.33
N PHE A 203 16.06 -5.12 26.61
CA PHE A 203 14.64 -5.00 26.94
C PHE A 203 13.91 -6.33 26.82
N ALA A 204 14.17 -7.10 25.75
CA ALA A 204 13.55 -8.40 25.51
C ALA A 204 14.01 -9.46 26.53
N ALA A 205 15.26 -9.41 26.98
CA ALA A 205 15.81 -10.31 27.98
C ALA A 205 16.77 -9.55 28.90
N SER A 206 16.27 -9.09 30.04
CA SER A 206 17.05 -8.30 31.00
C SER A 206 18.21 -9.10 31.58
N GLY A 207 19.42 -8.52 31.56
CA GLY A 207 20.66 -9.16 31.98
C GLY A 207 21.31 -10.09 30.94
N ALA A 208 20.77 -10.16 29.72
CA ALA A 208 21.30 -11.01 28.66
C ALA A 208 22.43 -10.36 27.84
N GLN A 209 22.62 -9.03 27.90
CA GLN A 209 23.70 -8.34 27.17
C GLN A 209 24.81 -7.91 28.11
N SER A 210 26.06 -8.07 27.68
CA SER A 210 27.20 -7.48 28.37
C SER A 210 27.39 -6.02 27.95
N TRP A 211 27.55 -5.13 28.92
CA TRP A 211 27.75 -3.70 28.70
C TRP A 211 29.22 -3.28 28.90
N ASP A 212 30.14 -4.23 28.84
CA ASP A 212 31.56 -3.98 29.01
C ASP A 212 32.17 -3.25 27.80
N LEU A 213 33.20 -2.43 28.07
CA LEU A 213 33.81 -1.57 27.06
C LEU A 213 34.40 -2.37 25.88
N ALA A 214 35.00 -3.52 26.16
CA ALA A 214 35.62 -4.36 25.15
C ALA A 214 34.56 -4.90 24.20
N THR A 215 33.52 -5.58 24.71
CA THR A 215 32.44 -6.15 23.90
C THR A 215 31.68 -5.08 23.14
N ASN A 216 31.39 -3.93 23.75
CA ASN A 216 30.76 -2.80 23.06
C ASN A 216 31.59 -2.31 21.86
N PHE A 217 32.92 -2.21 22.01
CA PHE A 217 33.80 -1.82 20.92
C PHE A 217 33.82 -2.86 19.80
N HIS A 218 33.86 -4.16 20.14
CA HIS A 218 33.83 -5.24 19.16
C HIS A 218 32.53 -5.25 18.35
N GLU A 219 31.38 -5.13 19.02
CA GLU A 219 30.06 -5.07 18.37
C GLU A 219 29.92 -3.83 17.47
N LEU A 220 30.37 -2.67 17.93
CA LEU A 220 30.31 -1.43 17.16
C LEU A 220 31.26 -1.46 15.95
N ALA A 221 32.45 -2.05 16.10
CA ALA A 221 33.38 -2.28 15.01
C ALA A 221 32.81 -3.24 13.95
N ALA A 222 32.15 -4.32 14.36
CA ALA A 222 31.48 -5.24 13.45
C ALA A 222 30.36 -4.53 12.68
N ALA A 223 29.49 -3.79 13.39
CA ALA A 223 28.45 -2.98 12.76
C ALA A 223 29.01 -1.95 11.76
N ALA A 224 30.12 -1.30 12.09
CA ALA A 224 30.80 -0.35 11.21
C ALA A 224 31.34 -1.02 9.94
N LEU A 225 31.95 -2.20 10.05
CA LEU A 225 32.48 -2.94 8.91
C LEU A 225 31.35 -3.39 7.97
N THR A 226 30.28 -3.95 8.51
CA THR A 226 29.14 -4.43 7.72
C THR A 226 28.38 -3.28 7.04
N LEU A 227 28.02 -2.23 7.77
CA LEU A 227 27.33 -1.06 7.18
C LEU A 227 28.25 -0.29 6.22
N GLY A 228 29.55 -0.22 6.53
CA GLY A 228 30.55 0.43 5.68
C GLY A 228 30.74 -0.30 4.36
N ALA A 229 30.92 -1.62 4.40
CA ALA A 229 31.03 -2.46 3.21
C ALA A 229 29.77 -2.35 2.32
N LEU A 230 28.59 -2.40 2.93
CA LEU A 230 27.31 -2.26 2.23
C LEU A 230 27.19 -0.92 1.48
N LYS A 231 27.59 0.19 2.12
CA LYS A 231 27.53 1.50 1.47
C LYS A 231 28.55 1.64 0.37
N LEU A 232 29.79 1.16 0.57
CA LEU A 232 30.84 1.21 -0.45
C LEU A 232 30.43 0.45 -1.72
N THR A 233 29.90 -0.75 -1.59
CA THR A 233 29.42 -1.52 -2.73
C THR A 233 28.12 -0.96 -3.31
N GLY A 234 27.24 -0.38 -2.49
CA GLY A 234 26.05 0.36 -2.94
C GLY A 234 26.41 1.54 -3.85
N PHE A 235 27.38 2.36 -3.45
CA PHE A 235 27.89 3.46 -4.29
C PHE A 235 28.65 2.96 -5.53
N GLY A 236 29.47 1.92 -5.37
CA GLY A 236 30.23 1.31 -6.47
C GLY A 236 29.34 0.72 -7.56
N SER A 237 28.32 -0.05 -7.17
CA SER A 237 27.36 -0.69 -8.09
C SER A 237 26.54 0.32 -8.88
N GLN A 238 26.07 1.39 -8.26
CA GLN A 238 25.35 2.47 -8.96
C GLN A 238 26.26 3.25 -9.91
N SER A 239 27.53 3.47 -9.53
CA SER A 239 28.51 4.15 -10.38
C SER A 239 28.92 3.29 -11.57
N LEU A 240 29.08 1.98 -11.36
CA LEU A 240 29.39 1.01 -12.40
C LEU A 240 28.22 0.83 -13.38
N TYR A 241 26.99 0.73 -12.88
CA TYR A 241 25.78 0.69 -13.73
C TYR A 241 25.69 1.94 -14.63
N ARG A 242 25.92 3.15 -14.10
CA ARG A 242 25.90 4.38 -14.91
C ARG A 242 26.99 4.41 -15.99
N ARG A 243 28.15 3.79 -15.73
CA ARG A 243 29.24 3.68 -16.72
C ARG A 243 28.94 2.65 -17.79
N LEU A 244 28.31 1.53 -17.43
CA LEU A 244 27.98 0.43 -18.34
C LEU A 244 26.72 0.69 -19.17
N ALA A 245 25.71 1.37 -18.60
CA ALA A 245 24.44 1.64 -19.28
C ALA A 245 24.51 2.83 -20.26
N GLY A 246 25.52 3.70 -20.17
CA GLY A 246 25.64 4.92 -20.98
C GLY A 246 24.45 5.90 -20.81
N PRO A 247 24.45 7.04 -21.53
CA PRO A 247 23.35 8.02 -21.46
C PRO A 247 22.03 7.49 -22.06
N ALA A 248 22.11 6.57 -23.01
CA ALA A 248 20.96 6.02 -23.74
C ALA A 248 20.39 4.72 -23.16
N GLY A 249 21.16 3.94 -22.38
CA GLY A 249 20.71 2.70 -21.74
C GLY A 249 20.12 2.90 -20.33
N ALA A 250 20.31 4.08 -19.73
CA ALA A 250 19.65 4.46 -18.47
C ALA A 250 18.10 4.51 -18.57
N LEU A 251 17.56 4.55 -19.80
CA LEU A 251 16.12 4.60 -20.08
C LEU A 251 15.50 3.23 -20.38
N ARG A 252 16.30 2.16 -20.55
CA ARG A 252 15.85 0.94 -21.24
C ARG A 252 15.62 -0.27 -20.31
N GLU A 253 16.29 -0.39 -19.17
CA GLU A 253 16.28 -1.64 -18.39
C GLU A 253 16.31 -1.41 -16.86
N ARG A 254 15.18 -0.98 -16.29
CA ARG A 254 14.93 -0.89 -14.83
C ARG A 254 15.15 -2.21 -14.06
N PRO A 255 14.77 -3.41 -14.57
CA PRO A 255 15.04 -4.66 -13.83
C PRO A 255 16.54 -4.92 -13.67
N LEU A 256 17.37 -4.54 -14.65
CA LEU A 256 18.81 -4.61 -14.51
C LEU A 256 19.32 -3.65 -13.45
N GLN A 257 18.83 -2.42 -13.39
CA GLN A 257 19.25 -1.47 -12.35
C GLN A 257 18.97 -2.01 -10.93
N THR A 258 17.77 -2.54 -10.71
CA THR A 258 17.40 -3.17 -9.43
C THR A 258 18.26 -4.40 -9.16
N LEU A 259 18.50 -5.24 -10.16
CA LEU A 259 19.36 -6.42 -10.03
C LEU A 259 20.82 -6.05 -9.72
N PHE A 260 21.37 -5.01 -10.36
CA PHE A 260 22.71 -4.49 -10.09
C PHE A 260 22.80 -3.92 -8.67
N HIS A 261 21.76 -3.23 -8.21
CA HIS A 261 21.70 -2.70 -6.85
C HIS A 261 21.61 -3.81 -5.79
N GLN A 262 20.74 -4.79 -5.97
CA GLN A 262 20.59 -5.94 -5.06
C GLN A 262 21.86 -6.80 -5.05
N THR A 263 22.46 -7.04 -6.21
CA THR A 263 23.76 -7.74 -6.33
C THR A 263 24.87 -6.97 -5.64
N GLY A 264 24.89 -5.64 -5.76
CA GLY A 264 25.85 -4.77 -5.06
C GLY A 264 25.70 -4.81 -3.54
N MET A 265 24.46 -4.78 -3.05
CA MET A 265 24.17 -4.93 -1.61
C MET A 265 24.59 -6.31 -1.11
N PHE A 266 24.20 -7.38 -1.80
CA PHE A 266 24.60 -8.74 -1.46
C PHE A 266 26.13 -8.91 -1.42
N ALA A 267 26.85 -8.39 -2.42
CA ALA A 267 28.31 -8.41 -2.43
C ALA A 267 28.93 -7.62 -1.25
N GLY A 268 28.29 -6.51 -0.86
CA GLY A 268 28.70 -5.70 0.30
C GLY A 268 28.53 -6.44 1.62
N ILE A 269 27.43 -7.17 1.76
CA ILE A 269 27.14 -8.03 2.91
C ILE A 269 28.19 -9.14 3.03
N VAL A 270 28.44 -9.86 1.94
CA VAL A 270 29.45 -10.92 1.91
C VAL A 270 30.84 -10.36 2.22
N LEU A 271 31.18 -9.19 1.67
CA LEU A 271 32.44 -8.50 1.97
C LEU A 271 32.52 -8.11 3.46
N GLY A 272 31.44 -7.57 4.03
CA GLY A 272 31.34 -7.24 5.46
C GLY A 272 31.63 -8.45 6.33
N HIS A 273 30.98 -9.59 6.07
CA HIS A 273 31.22 -10.84 6.78
C HIS A 273 32.68 -11.29 6.70
N ARG A 274 33.32 -11.16 5.53
CA ARG A 274 34.74 -11.50 5.35
C ARG A 274 35.68 -10.54 6.08
N LEU A 275 35.35 -9.25 6.14
CA LEU A 275 36.12 -8.26 6.89
C LEU A 275 35.98 -8.49 8.41
N GLU A 276 34.80 -8.87 8.88
CA GLU A 276 34.57 -9.26 10.28
C GLU A 276 35.35 -10.53 10.65
N GLU A 277 35.36 -11.56 9.79
CA GLU A 277 36.17 -12.77 9.98
C GLU A 277 37.67 -12.45 10.02
N ALA A 278 38.14 -11.62 9.08
CA ALA A 278 39.55 -11.21 9.02
C ALA A 278 39.98 -10.36 10.23
N ALA A 279 39.05 -9.57 10.78
CA ALA A 279 39.27 -8.78 11.99
C ALA A 279 39.09 -9.59 13.29
N GLY A 280 38.75 -10.88 13.20
CA GLY A 280 38.50 -11.74 14.36
C GLY A 280 37.20 -11.40 15.11
N LEU A 281 36.30 -10.63 14.50
CA LEU A 281 35.03 -10.20 15.08
C LEU A 281 33.90 -11.20 14.85
N ARG A 282 34.06 -12.10 13.88
CA ARG A 282 33.10 -13.17 13.54
C ARG A 282 33.79 -14.53 13.49
N ARG A 283 33.13 -15.58 13.99
CA ARG A 283 33.60 -16.97 13.86
C ARG A 283 33.43 -17.46 12.42
N PRO A 284 34.40 -18.20 11.85
CA PRO A 284 34.28 -18.75 10.50
C PRO A 284 33.18 -19.82 10.47
N VAL A 285 32.28 -19.71 9.48
CA VAL A 285 31.17 -20.64 9.24
C VAL A 285 31.28 -21.23 7.82
N ASP A 286 30.57 -22.33 7.54
CA ASP A 286 30.59 -22.94 6.21
C ASP A 286 29.96 -22.02 5.15
N GLY A 287 30.41 -22.15 3.90
CA GLY A 287 30.03 -21.23 2.83
C GLY A 287 28.52 -21.17 2.54
N ALA A 288 27.78 -22.26 2.76
CA ALA A 288 26.33 -22.28 2.59
C ALA A 288 25.63 -21.45 3.67
N THR A 289 26.09 -21.53 4.92
CA THR A 289 25.58 -20.71 6.03
C THR A 289 25.93 -19.24 5.83
N THR A 290 27.15 -18.92 5.40
CA THR A 290 27.51 -17.52 5.07
C THR A 290 26.61 -16.94 3.98
N LEU A 291 26.26 -17.75 2.96
CA LEU A 291 25.39 -17.33 1.86
C LEU A 291 23.96 -17.09 2.35
N LEU A 292 23.43 -17.98 3.20
CA LEU A 292 22.11 -17.83 3.79
C LEU A 292 22.02 -16.61 4.71
N ASP A 293 22.97 -16.45 5.64
CA ASP A 293 23.05 -15.30 6.54
C ASP A 293 23.09 -13.98 5.71
N SER A 294 23.77 -14.01 4.57
CA SER A 294 23.86 -12.87 3.66
C SER A 294 22.52 -12.56 2.98
N LEU A 295 21.73 -13.58 2.61
CA LEU A 295 20.39 -13.42 2.04
C LEU A 295 19.39 -12.93 3.08
N VAL A 296 19.46 -13.45 4.31
CA VAL A 296 18.65 -12.98 5.44
C VAL A 296 18.91 -11.50 5.68
N MET A 297 20.18 -11.11 5.79
CA MET A 297 20.55 -9.73 6.04
C MET A 297 20.14 -8.81 4.88
N LEU A 298 20.24 -9.27 3.62
CA LEU A 298 19.75 -8.54 2.45
C LEU A 298 18.24 -8.27 2.54
N LEU A 299 17.46 -9.27 2.97
CA LEU A 299 16.02 -9.12 3.16
C LEU A 299 15.71 -8.12 4.29
N GLN A 300 16.38 -8.26 5.44
CA GLN A 300 16.23 -7.35 6.58
C GLN A 300 16.57 -5.89 6.20
N PHE A 301 17.63 -5.65 5.42
CA PHE A 301 17.97 -4.31 4.91
C PHE A 301 16.88 -3.74 3.99
N ASN A 302 16.34 -4.55 3.08
CA ASN A 302 15.26 -4.13 2.18
C ASN A 302 13.95 -3.84 2.92
N VAL A 303 13.66 -4.57 4.01
CA VAL A 303 12.47 -4.34 4.85
C VAL A 303 12.69 -3.12 5.73
N GLY A 304 13.80 -3.07 6.47
CA GLY A 304 14.13 -1.96 7.37
C GLY A 304 14.24 -0.61 6.66
N GLY A 305 14.79 -0.59 5.44
CA GLY A 305 14.83 0.60 4.59
C GLY A 305 13.45 1.03 4.07
N ARG A 306 12.56 0.10 3.73
CA ARG A 306 11.17 0.45 3.35
C ARG A 306 10.38 1.01 4.52
N LEU A 307 10.55 0.42 5.71
CA LEU A 307 9.92 0.92 6.94
C LEU A 307 10.44 2.31 7.31
N SER A 308 11.74 2.60 7.16
CA SER A 308 12.27 3.93 7.41
C SER A 308 11.71 4.97 6.44
N HIS A 309 11.52 4.61 5.16
CA HIS A 309 10.85 5.45 4.18
C HIS A 309 9.38 5.74 4.54
N GLN A 310 8.66 4.75 5.05
CA GLN A 310 7.28 4.95 5.51
C GLN A 310 7.22 5.85 6.75
N LEU A 311 8.12 5.67 7.73
CA LEU A 311 8.20 6.51 8.93
C LEU A 311 8.53 7.97 8.63
N LEU A 312 9.41 8.24 7.66
CA LEU A 312 9.81 9.59 7.27
C LEU A 312 8.79 10.27 6.32
N GLY A 313 7.86 9.50 5.77
CA GLY A 313 6.81 9.95 4.87
C GLY A 313 7.23 10.05 3.39
N PRO A 314 6.25 10.00 2.46
CA PRO A 314 6.49 9.87 1.01
C PRO A 314 7.24 11.08 0.40
N GLY A 315 7.16 12.26 1.03
CA GLY A 315 7.84 13.47 0.55
C GLY A 315 9.31 13.62 0.96
N TRP A 316 9.85 12.73 1.81
CA TRP A 316 11.21 12.91 2.36
C TRP A 316 12.30 12.50 1.37
N ALA A 317 12.14 11.36 0.69
CA ALA A 317 13.08 10.89 -0.33
C ALA A 317 13.20 11.88 -1.50
N GLY A 318 12.07 12.47 -1.91
CA GLY A 318 12.04 13.52 -2.94
C GLY A 318 12.81 14.78 -2.53
N ARG A 319 12.68 15.24 -1.27
CA ARG A 319 13.41 16.39 -0.75
C ARG A 319 14.93 16.18 -0.71
N VAL A 320 15.39 15.01 -0.29
CA VAL A 320 16.83 14.68 -0.29
C VAL A 320 17.37 14.64 -1.72
N HIS A 321 16.63 14.05 -2.65
CA HIS A 321 17.00 14.00 -4.06
C HIS A 321 17.04 15.40 -4.70
N GLU A 322 16.08 16.25 -4.38
CA GLU A 322 16.05 17.64 -4.83
C GLU A 322 17.27 18.43 -4.35
N MET A 323 17.68 18.26 -3.08
CA MET A 323 18.89 18.88 -2.55
C MET A 323 20.16 18.39 -3.28
N GLU A 324 20.22 17.11 -3.64
CA GLU A 324 21.33 16.54 -4.40
C GLU A 324 21.42 17.12 -5.81
N LEU A 325 20.29 17.30 -6.49
CA LEU A 325 20.22 17.90 -7.83
C LEU A 325 20.66 19.37 -7.78
N ARG A 326 20.17 20.15 -6.82
CA ARG A 326 20.58 21.55 -6.60
C ARG A 326 22.10 21.69 -6.36
N LEU A 327 22.71 20.76 -5.61
CA LEU A 327 24.17 20.74 -5.41
C LEU A 327 24.96 20.38 -6.67
N GLN A 328 24.36 19.59 -7.58
CA GLN A 328 24.93 19.25 -8.87
C GLN A 328 24.91 20.45 -9.81
N ASP A 329 23.80 21.17 -9.85
CA ASP A 329 23.65 22.39 -10.65
C ASP A 329 24.58 23.51 -10.18
N LEU A 330 24.83 23.61 -8.88
CA LEU A 330 25.80 24.55 -8.32
C LEU A 330 27.26 24.23 -8.69
N ALA A 331 27.56 22.96 -9.00
CA ALA A 331 28.90 22.53 -9.42
C ALA A 331 29.16 22.73 -10.92
N THR A 332 28.11 22.91 -11.73
CA THR A 332 28.20 23.16 -13.18
C THR A 332 28.22 24.65 -13.54
N GLN A 333 27.98 25.55 -12.57
CA GLN A 333 28.06 26.99 -12.77
C GLN A 333 29.52 27.50 -12.84
N PRO A 334 29.83 28.51 -13.68
CA PRO A 334 31.18 29.04 -13.83
C PRO A 334 31.70 29.66 -12.53
N ARG A 335 32.98 29.36 -12.23
CA ARG A 335 33.69 29.81 -11.02
C ARG A 335 33.93 31.32 -11.08
N ILE A 336 33.41 32.07 -10.10
CA ILE A 336 33.94 33.41 -9.77
C ILE A 336 34.98 33.20 -8.66
N PRO A 337 36.26 33.58 -8.85
CA PRO A 337 37.28 33.36 -7.85
C PRO A 337 37.09 34.32 -6.67
N GLY A 338 36.82 33.76 -5.49
CA GLY A 338 36.92 34.46 -4.20
C GLY A 338 38.26 34.16 -3.52
N PRO A 339 38.69 34.99 -2.55
CA PRO A 339 40.00 34.90 -1.92
C PRO A 339 40.15 33.61 -1.08
N PRO A 340 41.40 33.19 -0.76
CA PRO A 340 41.65 31.91 -0.09
C PRO A 340 41.17 31.89 1.36
N LEU A 341 40.82 30.67 1.82
CA LEU A 341 40.28 30.33 3.13
C LEU A 341 41.32 30.49 4.26
N GLU A 342 40.94 31.17 5.35
CA GLU A 342 41.41 30.84 6.69
C GLU A 342 40.52 29.72 7.27
N ILE A 343 41.12 28.58 7.60
CA ILE A 343 40.46 27.46 8.27
C ILE A 343 40.63 27.64 9.78
N GLY A 344 39.61 28.20 10.43
CA GLY A 344 39.47 28.19 11.89
C GLY A 344 38.74 26.94 12.37
N LEU A 345 39.47 25.95 12.89
CA LEU A 345 38.91 24.84 13.69
C LEU A 345 38.42 25.39 15.03
N GLY A 346 37.12 25.72 15.11
CA GLY A 346 36.47 26.14 16.36
C GLY A 346 35.27 25.25 16.68
N TRP A 347 35.48 24.19 17.45
CA TRP A 347 34.38 23.45 18.09
C TRP A 347 33.80 24.32 19.21
N ARG A 348 32.53 24.74 19.08
CA ARG A 348 31.73 25.28 20.20
C ARG A 348 30.34 24.64 20.19
N PRO A 349 29.94 23.89 21.24
CA PRO A 349 28.58 23.46 21.39
C PRO A 349 27.77 24.63 21.96
N ALA A 350 26.75 25.09 21.23
CA ALA A 350 25.77 26.03 21.74
C ALA A 350 24.38 25.51 21.44
N LEU A 351 23.76 24.91 22.46
CA LEU A 351 22.32 24.83 22.61
C LEU A 351 21.76 26.26 22.61
N ALA A 352 20.87 26.60 21.67
CA ALA A 352 19.68 27.42 21.87
C ALA A 352 19.11 27.95 20.53
N THR A 353 17.80 27.69 20.36
CA THR A 353 16.74 28.58 19.85
C THR A 353 16.92 29.35 18.55
N ALA A 354 15.90 29.19 17.69
CA ALA A 354 15.60 29.99 16.52
C ALA A 354 15.75 31.51 16.74
N SER A 355 16.47 32.17 15.84
CA SER A 355 16.19 33.55 15.41
C SER A 355 16.95 33.87 14.12
N GLY A 356 16.24 34.41 13.13
CA GLY A 356 16.81 34.95 11.89
C GLY A 356 17.56 36.28 12.08
N PRO A 357 18.11 36.85 10.99
CA PRO A 357 19.09 37.94 11.04
C PRO A 357 18.44 39.30 11.33
N ARG A 358 19.08 40.11 12.19
CA ARG A 358 18.75 41.54 12.40
C ARG A 358 19.64 42.42 11.52
N ALA A 359 19.01 43.29 10.73
CA ALA A 359 19.58 44.57 10.29
C ALA A 359 19.21 45.65 11.33
N GLY A 360 20.12 46.60 11.56
CA GLY A 360 20.09 47.53 12.69
C GLY A 360 19.25 48.80 12.49
N GLY A 361 18.89 49.41 13.63
CA GLY A 361 18.28 50.74 13.76
C GLY A 361 17.59 50.87 15.12
N ARG A 362 18.17 51.66 16.03
CA ARG A 362 17.69 51.88 17.41
C ARG A 362 16.54 52.89 17.45
N GLU A 363 15.42 52.51 18.06
CA GLU A 363 14.49 53.43 18.75
C GLU A 363 14.22 52.91 20.17
N SER A 364 14.07 53.84 21.12
CA SER A 364 14.05 53.63 22.57
C SER A 364 12.68 53.26 23.12
N LEU A 365 12.70 52.54 24.25
CA LEU A 365 11.57 51.83 24.87
C LEU A 365 10.37 52.71 25.30
N GLU A 366 10.55 54.02 25.48
CA GLU A 366 9.48 54.93 25.94
C GLU A 366 8.49 55.33 24.82
N ALA A 367 8.91 55.28 23.54
CA ALA A 367 8.04 55.62 22.41
C ALA A 367 7.09 54.48 21.98
N LEU A 368 7.37 53.24 22.41
CA LEU A 368 6.55 52.06 22.11
C LEU A 368 5.44 51.82 23.16
N LEU A 369 5.57 52.39 24.36
CA LEU A 369 4.65 52.15 25.49
C LEU A 369 3.46 53.12 25.57
N SER A 370 3.41 54.17 24.74
CA SER A 370 2.34 55.17 24.74
C SER A 370 1.27 54.96 23.65
N ARG A 371 1.28 53.82 22.95
CA ARG A 371 0.23 53.48 21.97
C ARG A 371 -0.78 52.51 22.59
N PRO A 372 -2.06 52.90 22.73
CA PRO A 372 -3.05 52.07 23.37
C PRO A 372 -3.27 50.78 22.59
N SER A 373 -3.09 49.67 23.28
CA SER A 373 -3.55 48.35 22.89
C SER A 373 -5.06 48.30 23.04
N LEU A 374 -5.74 47.92 21.96
CA LEU A 374 -7.16 47.54 21.95
C LEU A 374 -7.17 46.09 21.47
N MET A 375 -7.67 45.08 22.19
CA MET A 375 -8.06 44.78 23.58
C MET A 375 -8.27 43.23 23.58
N ALA A 376 -8.01 42.45 24.64
CA ALA A 376 -8.97 42.06 25.68
C ALA A 376 -10.40 41.75 25.12
N MET A 377 -11.15 40.69 25.47
CA MET A 377 -11.14 39.75 26.59
C MET A 377 -12.19 38.65 26.32
N GLU A 378 -12.21 37.66 27.21
CA GLU A 378 -13.12 36.52 27.38
C GLU A 378 -14.63 36.84 27.35
N GLY A 379 -15.44 35.79 27.22
CA GLY A 379 -16.90 35.86 27.14
C GLY A 379 -17.64 35.97 28.48
N GLU A 380 -18.90 36.39 28.39
CA GLU A 380 -20.10 35.71 28.90
C GLU A 380 -21.33 36.58 28.54
N GLY A 381 -22.47 35.93 28.17
CA GLY A 381 -23.79 36.58 28.16
C GLY A 381 -24.64 36.45 26.89
N GLY A 382 -25.27 35.29 26.72
CA GLY A 382 -26.63 35.02 26.20
C GLY A 382 -27.27 35.83 25.04
N GLY A 383 -27.79 35.09 24.05
CA GLY A 383 -29.06 35.41 23.38
C GLY A 383 -29.07 35.51 21.85
N ASP A 384 -29.74 34.54 21.22
CA ASP A 384 -30.37 34.54 19.89
C ASP A 384 -29.55 34.62 18.57
N SER A 385 -29.54 33.46 17.91
CA SER A 385 -29.88 33.23 16.49
C SER A 385 -29.00 33.78 15.33
N ALA A 386 -28.83 32.89 14.35
CA ALA A 386 -28.43 33.09 12.94
C ALA A 386 -26.93 33.30 12.63
N ALA A 387 -26.39 32.31 11.89
CA ALA A 387 -25.07 32.31 11.29
C ALA A 387 -24.84 33.50 10.34
N LYS A 388 -23.71 34.20 10.49
CA LYS A 388 -23.25 35.25 9.56
C LYS A 388 -22.18 34.72 8.59
N PRO A 389 -22.24 35.11 7.30
CA PRO A 389 -21.32 34.63 6.27
C PRO A 389 -19.97 35.38 6.27
N MET A 390 -18.95 34.74 5.67
CA MET A 390 -17.61 35.29 5.44
C MET A 390 -17.63 36.60 4.64
N PRO A 391 -16.62 37.50 4.82
CA PRO A 391 -16.64 38.82 4.18
C PRO A 391 -16.38 38.73 2.68
N ALA A 392 -17.19 39.48 1.92
CA ALA A 392 -17.15 39.58 0.47
C ALA A 392 -15.85 40.23 -0.03
N VAL A 393 -15.04 39.46 -0.75
CA VAL A 393 -14.09 39.98 -1.74
C VAL A 393 -14.82 40.05 -3.09
N GLU A 394 -15.89 40.84 -3.16
CA GLU A 394 -16.62 41.10 -4.40
C GLU A 394 -16.92 42.60 -4.50
N SER A 395 -16.52 43.24 -5.61
CA SER A 395 -17.33 44.27 -6.29
C SER A 395 -16.57 45.11 -7.34
N ARG A 396 -15.22 45.14 -7.40
CA ARG A 396 -14.53 46.08 -8.33
C ARG A 396 -13.99 45.50 -9.66
N ARG A 397 -14.04 44.19 -9.91
CA ARG A 397 -13.62 43.57 -11.20
C ARG A 397 -14.74 42.87 -11.99
N ALA A 398 -15.92 42.63 -11.41
CA ALA A 398 -17.02 41.88 -12.04
C ALA A 398 -18.01 42.74 -12.87
N ALA A 399 -17.89 44.07 -12.82
CA ALA A 399 -18.77 45.00 -13.52
C ALA A 399 -18.88 44.82 -15.07
N PRO A 400 -17.85 44.34 -15.82
CA PRO A 400 -17.97 44.23 -17.27
C PRO A 400 -18.68 42.95 -17.77
N LEU A 401 -18.99 41.98 -16.91
CA LEU A 401 -19.61 40.69 -17.31
C LEU A 401 -21.09 40.56 -16.97
N ALA A 402 -21.62 41.42 -16.11
CA ALA A 402 -23.05 41.46 -15.81
C ALA A 402 -23.89 41.90 -17.03
N PRO A 403 -25.16 41.45 -17.14
CA PRO A 403 -26.07 41.96 -18.16
C PRO A 403 -26.18 43.48 -18.08
N GLN A 404 -26.08 44.16 -19.24
CA GLN A 404 -26.26 45.61 -19.32
C GLN A 404 -27.75 45.96 -19.43
N ALA A 405 -28.12 47.17 -19.03
CA ALA A 405 -29.51 47.63 -19.12
C ALA A 405 -30.00 47.57 -20.58
N GLY A 406 -31.10 46.85 -20.82
CA GLY A 406 -31.67 46.65 -22.16
C GLY A 406 -30.92 45.64 -23.04
N GLU A 407 -29.92 44.93 -22.52
CA GLU A 407 -29.23 43.88 -23.26
C GLU A 407 -30.13 42.64 -23.40
N THR A 408 -30.15 42.04 -24.59
CA THR A 408 -30.90 40.79 -24.82
C THR A 408 -30.09 39.58 -24.36
N PRO A 409 -30.73 38.46 -23.99
CA PRO A 409 -30.03 37.22 -23.64
C PRO A 409 -29.05 36.75 -24.72
N THR A 410 -29.39 36.96 -25.99
CA THR A 410 -28.53 36.63 -27.15
C THR A 410 -27.25 37.48 -27.17
N ARG A 411 -27.37 38.81 -26.97
CA ARG A 411 -26.19 39.69 -26.95
C ARG A 411 -25.30 39.39 -25.75
N TRP A 412 -25.91 39.13 -24.59
CA TRP A 412 -25.15 38.75 -23.41
C TRP A 412 -24.43 37.42 -23.62
N ALA A 413 -25.10 36.41 -24.17
CA ALA A 413 -24.48 35.12 -24.50
C ALA A 413 -23.29 35.25 -25.47
N MET A 414 -23.40 36.09 -26.50
CA MET A 414 -22.28 36.37 -27.41
C MET A 414 -21.07 36.96 -26.66
N ARG A 415 -21.32 37.95 -25.78
CA ARG A 415 -20.28 38.58 -24.98
C ARG A 415 -19.63 37.59 -23.99
N LEU A 416 -20.43 36.77 -23.30
CA LEU A 416 -19.91 35.71 -22.43
C LEU A 416 -19.04 34.72 -23.20
N LEU A 417 -19.47 34.31 -24.40
CA LEU A 417 -18.71 33.42 -25.25
C LEU A 417 -17.39 34.05 -25.70
N GLU A 418 -17.41 35.31 -26.14
CA GLU A 418 -16.20 36.05 -26.53
C GLU A 418 -15.22 36.18 -25.37
N THR A 419 -15.67 36.65 -24.21
CA THR A 419 -14.81 36.82 -23.04
C THR A 419 -14.24 35.49 -22.57
N SER A 420 -15.03 34.41 -22.56
CA SER A 420 -14.55 33.08 -22.15
C SER A 420 -13.40 32.53 -23.01
N ARG A 421 -13.20 33.06 -24.23
CA ARG A 421 -12.14 32.61 -25.15
C ARG A 421 -10.80 33.29 -24.89
N GLU A 422 -10.77 34.33 -24.07
CA GLU A 422 -9.54 35.05 -23.75
C GLU A 422 -8.60 34.24 -22.84
N GLY A 423 -9.12 33.27 -22.10
CA GLY A 423 -8.32 32.40 -21.23
C GLY A 423 -9.15 31.64 -20.19
N GLU A 424 -8.49 30.73 -19.49
CA GLU A 424 -9.12 29.89 -18.45
C GLU A 424 -9.70 30.72 -17.30
N THR A 425 -9.01 31.81 -16.92
CA THR A 425 -9.46 32.74 -15.88
C THR A 425 -10.76 33.44 -16.28
N GLN A 426 -10.86 33.93 -17.52
CA GLN A 426 -12.07 34.58 -18.03
C GLN A 426 -13.22 33.58 -18.16
N ALA A 427 -12.94 32.36 -18.63
CA ALA A 427 -13.93 31.30 -18.68
C ALA A 427 -14.49 30.97 -17.28
N LEU A 428 -13.63 30.94 -16.26
CA LEU A 428 -14.05 30.77 -14.86
C LEU A 428 -14.91 31.94 -14.37
N MET A 429 -14.53 33.19 -14.65
CA MET A 429 -15.32 34.37 -14.28
C MET A 429 -16.71 34.34 -14.92
N VAL A 430 -16.80 33.93 -16.19
CA VAL A 430 -18.09 33.74 -16.88
C VAL A 430 -18.94 32.69 -16.17
N ALA A 431 -18.36 31.55 -15.76
CA ALA A 431 -19.08 30.53 -15.01
C ALA A 431 -19.59 31.04 -13.64
N GLN A 432 -18.77 31.80 -12.91
CA GLN A 432 -19.16 32.39 -11.62
C GLN A 432 -20.31 33.37 -11.77
N VAL A 433 -20.28 34.22 -12.80
CA VAL A 433 -21.38 35.15 -13.09
C VAL A 433 -22.65 34.37 -13.44
N LEU A 434 -22.58 33.40 -14.34
CA LEU A 434 -23.74 32.59 -14.69
C LEU A 434 -24.32 31.85 -13.47
N GLU A 435 -23.47 31.27 -12.62
CA GLU A 435 -23.87 30.56 -11.41
C GLU A 435 -24.61 31.47 -10.43
N SER A 436 -24.04 32.64 -10.13
CA SER A 436 -24.67 33.66 -9.27
C SER A 436 -26.05 34.07 -9.78
N ARG A 437 -26.18 34.35 -11.09
CA ARG A 437 -27.44 34.78 -11.72
C ARG A 437 -28.49 33.67 -11.79
N LEU A 438 -28.08 32.43 -11.95
CA LEU A 438 -29.00 31.29 -11.97
C LEU A 438 -29.59 30.98 -10.59
N ARG A 439 -28.88 31.31 -9.50
CA ARG A 439 -29.35 31.15 -8.12
C ARG A 439 -30.28 32.28 -7.66
N ASP A 440 -30.19 33.46 -8.26
CA ASP A 440 -31.17 34.53 -8.01
C ASP A 440 -32.47 34.25 -8.79
N SER A 441 -33.55 33.97 -8.06
CA SER A 441 -34.88 33.71 -8.63
C SER A 441 -35.39 34.78 -9.62
N ARG A 442 -34.99 36.06 -9.46
CA ARG A 442 -35.42 37.17 -10.32
C ARG A 442 -34.64 37.21 -11.63
N GLU A 443 -33.38 36.79 -11.60
CA GLU A 443 -32.46 36.88 -12.75
C GLU A 443 -32.32 35.53 -13.48
N SER A 444 -32.68 34.42 -12.83
CA SER A 444 -32.60 33.05 -13.35
C SER A 444 -33.27 32.89 -14.72
N PRO A 445 -34.47 33.44 -15.01
CA PRO A 445 -35.09 33.30 -16.34
C PRO A 445 -34.23 33.89 -17.46
N PHE A 446 -33.65 35.08 -17.25
CA PHE A 446 -32.78 35.75 -18.22
C PHE A 446 -31.49 34.95 -18.43
N ALA A 447 -30.90 34.44 -17.34
CA ALA A 447 -29.69 33.64 -17.41
C ALA A 447 -29.88 32.28 -18.09
N ARG A 448 -31.00 31.60 -17.82
CA ARG A 448 -31.38 30.36 -18.52
C ARG A 448 -31.52 30.60 -20.02
N GLU A 449 -32.20 31.68 -20.43
CA GLU A 449 -32.33 31.99 -21.85
C GLU A 449 -30.97 32.25 -22.50
N ALA A 450 -30.06 32.98 -21.84
CA ALA A 450 -28.71 33.20 -22.34
C ALA A 450 -27.93 31.88 -22.50
N VAL A 451 -28.05 30.94 -21.57
CA VAL A 451 -27.46 29.59 -21.70
C VAL A 451 -28.08 28.81 -22.85
N GLU A 452 -29.38 28.92 -23.11
CA GLU A 452 -30.03 28.32 -24.28
C GLU A 452 -29.48 28.90 -25.60
N ARG A 453 -29.16 30.20 -25.62
CA ARG A 453 -28.44 30.80 -26.75
C ARG A 453 -27.02 30.24 -26.88
N LEU A 454 -26.30 30.05 -25.77
CA LEU A 454 -24.98 29.39 -25.77
C LEU A 454 -25.05 27.97 -26.32
N VAL A 455 -26.08 27.18 -25.99
CA VAL A 455 -26.28 25.83 -26.56
C VAL A 455 -26.33 25.92 -28.09
N SER A 456 -27.15 26.83 -28.62
CA SER A 456 -27.30 27.04 -30.06
C SER A 456 -26.00 27.53 -30.74
N MET A 457 -25.29 28.46 -30.10
CA MET A 457 -24.06 29.07 -30.63
C MET A 457 -22.84 28.15 -30.57
N THR A 458 -22.84 27.19 -29.65
CA THR A 458 -21.68 26.35 -29.38
C THR A 458 -21.85 24.93 -29.91
N ASP A 459 -23.04 24.50 -30.34
CA ASP A 459 -23.40 23.11 -30.71
C ASP A 459 -22.35 22.35 -31.55
N ARG A 460 -21.74 23.04 -32.53
CA ARG A 460 -20.75 22.45 -33.46
C ARG A 460 -19.30 22.84 -33.15
N ARG A 461 -19.05 23.51 -32.03
CA ARG A 461 -17.70 23.94 -31.65
C ARG A 461 -16.94 22.81 -30.95
N PRO A 462 -15.64 22.62 -31.25
CA PRO A 462 -14.81 21.65 -30.54
C PRO A 462 -14.54 22.08 -29.10
N GLU A 463 -14.21 21.10 -28.24
CA GLU A 463 -13.83 21.35 -26.85
C GLU A 463 -12.55 22.19 -26.72
N GLY A 464 -12.39 22.85 -25.58
CA GLY A 464 -11.25 23.72 -25.29
C GLY A 464 -11.39 25.17 -25.81
N GLN A 465 -12.44 25.50 -26.58
CA GLN A 465 -12.65 26.85 -27.12
C GLN A 465 -13.66 27.68 -26.32
N GLY A 466 -13.22 28.20 -25.17
CA GLY A 466 -14.07 28.99 -24.27
C GLY A 466 -15.18 28.15 -23.61
N ILE A 467 -16.26 28.82 -23.22
CA ILE A 467 -17.43 28.17 -22.62
C ILE A 467 -18.25 27.43 -23.69
N LEU A 468 -18.65 26.21 -23.37
CA LEU A 468 -19.50 25.38 -24.23
C LEU A 468 -20.73 24.93 -23.46
N ALA A 469 -21.87 24.85 -24.14
CA ALA A 469 -23.10 24.32 -23.58
C ALA A 469 -23.70 23.28 -24.53
N ARG A 470 -24.19 22.16 -23.97
CA ARG A 470 -24.82 21.07 -24.72
C ARG A 470 -26.01 20.52 -23.97
N ARG A 471 -26.94 19.94 -24.71
CA ARG A 471 -28.10 19.22 -24.17
C ARG A 471 -27.91 17.72 -24.37
N TYR A 472 -28.08 16.95 -23.30
CA TYR A 472 -27.91 15.50 -23.28
C TYR A 472 -29.23 14.82 -22.92
N SER A 473 -29.75 14.02 -23.83
CA SER A 473 -30.85 13.09 -23.55
C SER A 473 -30.26 11.77 -23.07
N ILE A 474 -30.63 11.34 -21.86
CA ILE A 474 -30.17 10.09 -21.27
C ILE A 474 -31.35 9.10 -21.24
N PRO A 475 -31.26 7.94 -21.91
CA PRO A 475 -32.32 6.92 -21.87
C PRO A 475 -32.59 6.51 -20.43
N GLY A 476 -33.73 6.89 -19.86
CA GLY A 476 -33.79 6.88 -18.39
C GLY A 476 -34.58 8.00 -17.79
N LEU A 477 -34.21 9.19 -18.27
CA LEU A 477 -34.48 10.46 -17.66
C LEU A 477 -35.58 11.18 -18.44
N ARG A 478 -36.52 11.82 -17.73
CA ARG A 478 -37.67 12.49 -18.36
C ARG A 478 -37.27 13.76 -19.10
N GLU A 479 -36.38 14.53 -18.48
CA GLU A 479 -35.89 15.80 -19.01
C GLU A 479 -34.43 15.66 -19.42
N PRO A 480 -34.01 16.26 -20.55
CA PRO A 480 -32.61 16.29 -20.91
C PRO A 480 -31.81 17.17 -19.94
N LEU A 481 -30.54 16.85 -19.76
CA LEU A 481 -29.62 17.66 -18.96
C LEU A 481 -28.94 18.70 -19.85
N THR A 482 -28.98 19.97 -19.45
CA THR A 482 -28.16 21.01 -20.07
C THR A 482 -26.87 21.13 -19.28
N ILE A 483 -25.73 20.87 -19.92
CA ILE A 483 -24.41 20.88 -19.29
C ILE A 483 -23.54 21.96 -19.93
N VAL A 484 -22.97 22.80 -19.09
CA VAL A 484 -21.95 23.80 -19.42
C VAL A 484 -20.57 23.25 -19.05
N SER A 485 -19.58 23.48 -19.91
CA SER A 485 -18.18 23.16 -19.68
C SER A 485 -17.28 24.35 -20.00
N LEU A 486 -16.16 24.44 -19.30
CA LEU A 486 -15.06 25.39 -19.54
C LEU A 486 -13.91 24.71 -20.28
N PRO A 487 -12.91 25.45 -20.78
CA PRO A 487 -11.70 24.86 -21.37
C PRO A 487 -10.92 23.94 -20.43
N THR A 488 -11.19 24.01 -19.13
CA THR A 488 -10.54 23.23 -18.07
C THR A 488 -11.37 22.03 -17.60
N THR A 489 -12.64 21.91 -18.01
CA THR A 489 -13.53 20.77 -17.69
C THR A 489 -13.96 20.08 -18.99
N PHE A 490 -14.60 18.92 -18.91
CA PHE A 490 -14.98 18.11 -20.09
C PHE A 490 -16.49 18.00 -20.21
N LEU A 491 -17.00 18.07 -21.43
CA LEU A 491 -18.39 17.70 -21.63
C LEU A 491 -18.56 16.17 -21.48
N PRO A 492 -19.79 15.67 -21.22
CA PRO A 492 -20.05 14.24 -21.18
C PRO A 492 -19.81 13.55 -22.54
N GLU A 493 -18.60 13.01 -22.70
CA GLU A 493 -18.16 12.19 -23.83
C GLU A 493 -18.62 10.73 -23.70
N GLN A 494 -18.15 9.83 -24.57
CA GLN A 494 -18.58 8.44 -24.63
C GLN A 494 -18.44 7.71 -23.28
N TRP A 495 -17.28 7.85 -22.60
CA TRP A 495 -17.04 7.23 -21.30
C TRP A 495 -18.06 7.64 -20.24
N SER A 496 -18.32 8.94 -20.19
CA SER A 496 -19.33 9.53 -19.32
C SER A 496 -20.70 8.94 -19.66
N ARG A 497 -21.13 9.00 -20.93
CA ARG A 497 -22.47 8.50 -21.35
C ARG A 497 -22.72 7.05 -20.96
N VAL A 498 -21.77 6.15 -21.20
CA VAL A 498 -21.87 4.74 -20.77
C VAL A 498 -22.04 4.63 -19.26
N PHE A 499 -21.33 5.44 -18.48
CA PHE A 499 -21.46 5.45 -17.03
C PHE A 499 -22.86 5.89 -16.57
N ALA A 500 -23.42 6.96 -17.14
CA ALA A 500 -24.79 7.38 -16.82
C ALA A 500 -25.84 6.35 -17.21
N GLU A 501 -25.73 5.77 -18.40
CA GLU A 501 -26.66 4.74 -18.85
C GLU A 501 -26.61 3.52 -17.92
N GLY A 502 -25.41 3.10 -17.52
CA GLY A 502 -25.23 2.07 -16.52
C GLY A 502 -25.88 2.42 -15.18
N ILE A 503 -25.65 3.64 -14.67
CA ILE A 503 -26.23 4.11 -13.40
C ILE A 503 -27.76 4.09 -13.46
N VAL A 504 -28.34 4.62 -14.53
CA VAL A 504 -29.80 4.60 -14.74
C VAL A 504 -30.33 3.16 -14.74
N GLN A 505 -29.67 2.26 -15.47
CA GLN A 505 -30.10 0.86 -15.54
C GLN A 505 -29.99 0.15 -14.19
N GLU A 506 -28.90 0.36 -13.46
CA GLU A 506 -28.70 -0.20 -12.14
C GLU A 506 -29.77 0.32 -11.17
N PHE A 507 -30.03 1.63 -11.15
CA PHE A 507 -31.04 2.19 -10.27
C PHE A 507 -32.46 1.74 -10.62
N ARG A 508 -32.77 1.57 -11.91
CA ARG A 508 -34.06 0.99 -12.33
C ARG A 508 -34.24 -0.45 -11.86
N ARG A 509 -33.17 -1.25 -11.88
CA ARG A 509 -33.18 -2.64 -11.39
C ARG A 509 -33.28 -2.70 -9.87
N ASN A 510 -32.62 -1.76 -9.17
CA ASN A 510 -32.55 -1.73 -7.72
C ASN A 510 -32.79 -0.30 -7.19
N PRO A 511 -34.06 0.15 -7.14
CA PRO A 511 -34.42 1.51 -6.76
C PRO A 511 -34.37 1.67 -5.24
N ARG A 512 -33.17 1.69 -4.69
CA ARG A 512 -32.90 1.91 -3.27
C ARG A 512 -32.16 3.24 -3.11
N PRO A 513 -32.88 4.33 -2.80
CA PRO A 513 -32.24 5.58 -2.43
C PRO A 513 -31.35 5.40 -1.21
N VAL A 514 -30.25 6.13 -1.18
CA VAL A 514 -29.34 6.19 -0.02
C VAL A 514 -29.37 7.58 0.61
N GLU A 515 -28.83 7.72 1.82
CA GLU A 515 -28.77 9.03 2.45
C GLU A 515 -27.70 9.89 1.77
N ARG A 516 -26.48 9.36 1.62
CA ARG A 516 -25.36 10.13 1.05
C ARG A 516 -24.64 9.38 -0.07
N ALA A 517 -24.54 10.04 -1.23
CA ALA A 517 -23.63 9.67 -2.28
C ALA A 517 -22.44 10.64 -2.36
N VAL A 518 -21.26 10.12 -2.70
CA VAL A 518 -20.06 10.91 -2.96
C VAL A 518 -19.54 10.59 -4.36
N GLU A 519 -19.33 11.60 -5.19
CA GLU A 519 -18.72 11.45 -6.50
C GLU A 519 -17.24 11.87 -6.45
N ILE A 520 -16.36 11.01 -6.96
CA ILE A 520 -14.93 11.30 -7.12
C ILE A 520 -14.65 11.67 -8.58
N GLY A 521 -14.03 12.83 -8.80
CA GLY A 521 -13.75 13.35 -10.14
C GLY A 521 -14.99 13.95 -10.78
N SER A 522 -15.71 14.80 -10.05
CA SER A 522 -17.04 15.29 -10.45
C SER A 522 -17.06 16.12 -11.74
N GLY A 523 -15.96 16.76 -12.14
CA GLY A 523 -15.84 17.50 -13.39
C GLY A 523 -16.93 18.56 -13.58
N THR A 524 -17.85 18.33 -14.52
CA THR A 524 -19.01 19.21 -14.77
C THR A 524 -20.18 18.97 -13.81
N GLY A 525 -20.06 18.01 -12.90
CA GLY A 525 -21.08 17.59 -11.94
C GLY A 525 -22.20 16.74 -12.53
N TRP A 526 -22.06 16.30 -13.78
CA TRP A 526 -23.17 15.70 -14.53
C TRP A 526 -23.67 14.36 -13.94
N VAL A 527 -22.79 13.54 -13.35
CA VAL A 527 -23.20 12.30 -12.65
C VAL A 527 -23.88 12.63 -11.33
N SER A 528 -23.34 13.58 -10.55
CA SER A 528 -24.01 14.06 -9.33
C SER A 528 -25.42 14.59 -9.61
N ILE A 529 -25.57 15.38 -10.67
CA ILE A 529 -26.88 15.91 -11.13
C ILE A 529 -27.80 14.78 -11.57
N LEU A 530 -27.28 13.79 -12.30
CA LEU A 530 -28.05 12.59 -12.69
C LEU A 530 -28.53 11.81 -11.47
N ALA A 531 -27.64 11.53 -10.50
CA ALA A 531 -27.97 10.79 -9.29
C ALA A 531 -29.07 11.49 -8.49
N ALA A 532 -28.99 12.82 -8.36
CA ALA A 532 -30.02 13.61 -7.70
C ALA A 532 -31.34 13.63 -8.47
N LYS A 533 -31.33 13.81 -9.81
CA LYS A 533 -32.55 13.76 -10.64
C LYS A 533 -33.23 12.39 -10.64
N LEU A 534 -32.47 11.32 -10.47
CA LEU A 534 -33.01 9.97 -10.31
C LEU A 534 -33.55 9.72 -8.90
N GLY A 535 -33.25 10.58 -7.91
CA GLY A 535 -33.58 10.34 -6.51
C GLY A 535 -32.76 9.20 -5.90
N MET A 536 -31.53 8.99 -6.40
CA MET A 536 -30.63 7.93 -5.90
C MET A 536 -30.07 8.21 -4.52
N ALA A 537 -29.92 9.48 -4.17
CA ALA A 537 -29.40 9.91 -2.88
C ALA A 537 -30.09 11.20 -2.43
N ARG A 538 -30.25 11.36 -1.11
CA ARG A 538 -30.75 12.60 -0.52
C ARG A 538 -29.74 13.73 -0.64
N GLU A 539 -28.47 13.40 -0.40
CA GLU A 539 -27.33 14.32 -0.53
C GLU A 539 -26.28 13.73 -1.47
N VAL A 540 -25.77 14.55 -2.39
CA VAL A 540 -24.64 14.19 -3.25
C VAL A 540 -23.50 15.19 -3.05
N ILE A 541 -22.29 14.70 -2.79
CA ILE A 541 -21.09 15.53 -2.63
C ILE A 541 -20.09 15.17 -3.73
N GLY A 542 -19.80 16.10 -4.63
CA GLY A 542 -18.80 15.92 -5.68
C GLY A 542 -17.45 16.50 -5.29
N PHE A 543 -16.38 15.69 -5.37
CA PHE A 543 -15.00 16.14 -5.22
C PHE A 543 -14.29 16.14 -6.57
N ASP A 544 -13.46 17.15 -6.80
CA ASP A 544 -12.57 17.18 -7.97
C ASP A 544 -11.24 17.86 -7.66
N ARG A 545 -10.16 17.37 -8.27
CA ARG A 545 -8.83 17.96 -8.11
C ARG A 545 -8.68 19.27 -8.88
N ASN A 546 -9.44 19.44 -9.95
CA ASN A 546 -9.50 20.69 -10.70
C ASN A 546 -10.28 21.74 -9.88
N PRO A 547 -9.66 22.87 -9.49
CA PRO A 547 -10.33 23.90 -8.69
C PRO A 547 -11.47 24.62 -9.43
N HIS A 548 -11.57 24.50 -10.76
CA HIS A 548 -12.68 25.07 -11.54
C HIS A 548 -13.93 24.19 -11.52
N ALA A 549 -13.77 22.86 -11.36
CA ALA A 549 -14.87 21.91 -11.41
C ALA A 549 -15.98 22.18 -10.38
N PRO A 550 -15.68 22.56 -9.11
CA PRO A 550 -16.74 22.90 -8.16
C PRO A 550 -17.62 24.09 -8.57
N VAL A 551 -17.05 25.09 -9.25
CA VAL A 551 -17.82 26.22 -9.78
C VAL A 551 -18.74 25.75 -10.92
N VAL A 552 -18.20 24.94 -11.83
CA VAL A 552 -18.94 24.39 -12.98
C VAL A 552 -20.05 23.44 -12.53
N GLY A 553 -19.78 22.58 -11.53
CA GLY A 553 -20.79 21.70 -10.93
C GLY A 553 -21.95 22.47 -10.32
N ARG A 554 -21.68 23.55 -9.56
CA ARG A 554 -22.74 24.41 -8.99
C ARG A 554 -23.55 25.12 -10.07
N LEU A 555 -22.87 25.65 -11.10
CA LEU A 555 -23.51 26.23 -12.27
C LEU A 555 -24.49 25.24 -12.92
N ASN A 556 -24.02 24.01 -13.19
CA ASN A 556 -24.83 22.99 -13.82
C ASN A 556 -25.97 22.48 -12.92
N ALA A 557 -25.75 22.36 -11.61
CA ALA A 557 -26.82 22.00 -10.67
C ALA A 557 -27.94 23.05 -10.67
N ALA A 558 -27.58 24.34 -10.61
CA ALA A 558 -28.54 25.43 -10.71
C ALA A 558 -29.28 25.43 -12.05
N LEU A 559 -28.56 25.24 -13.16
CA LEU A 559 -29.13 25.18 -14.51
C LEU A 559 -30.14 24.04 -14.66
N ASN A 560 -29.87 22.88 -14.06
CA ASN A 560 -30.77 21.71 -14.12
C ASN A 560 -31.83 21.70 -13.00
N GLY A 561 -31.86 22.72 -12.14
CA GLY A 561 -32.84 22.83 -11.05
C GLY A 561 -32.71 21.72 -10.03
N VAL A 562 -31.47 21.34 -9.69
CA VAL A 562 -31.16 20.28 -8.74
C VAL A 562 -30.70 20.87 -7.43
N GLU A 563 -31.35 20.44 -6.34
CA GLU A 563 -30.96 20.73 -4.96
C GLU A 563 -30.31 19.50 -4.32
N GLY A 564 -29.73 19.64 -3.11
CA GLY A 564 -29.09 18.52 -2.40
C GLY A 564 -27.75 18.06 -2.99
N VAL A 565 -27.16 18.84 -3.90
CA VAL A 565 -25.84 18.57 -4.49
C VAL A 565 -24.86 19.66 -4.09
N SER A 566 -23.69 19.27 -3.61
CA SER A 566 -22.58 20.18 -3.27
C SER A 566 -21.30 19.75 -3.97
N PHE A 567 -20.40 20.70 -4.23
CA PHE A 567 -19.14 20.44 -4.91
C PHE A 567 -17.97 21.13 -4.21
N GLN A 568 -16.87 20.40 -4.07
CA GLN A 568 -15.67 20.84 -3.38
C GLN A 568 -14.41 20.41 -4.13
N SER A 569 -13.33 21.16 -3.97
CA SER A 569 -12.04 20.73 -4.51
C SER A 569 -11.38 19.74 -3.55
N GLY A 570 -10.80 18.66 -4.06
CA GLY A 570 -10.12 17.66 -3.24
C GLY A 570 -9.39 16.60 -4.06
N ASP A 571 -8.35 16.00 -3.45
CA ASP A 571 -7.72 14.80 -4.01
C ASP A 571 -8.49 13.57 -3.55
N LEU A 572 -9.22 12.94 -4.47
CA LEU A 572 -10.08 11.79 -4.19
C LEU A 572 -11.07 12.09 -3.04
N LEU A 573 -11.00 11.35 -1.93
CA LEU A 573 -11.85 11.48 -0.74
C LEU A 573 -11.13 12.14 0.44
N SER A 574 -9.94 12.71 0.22
CA SER A 574 -9.12 13.32 1.30
C SER A 574 -9.81 14.49 2.03
N GLN A 575 -10.70 15.20 1.33
CA GLN A 575 -11.43 16.35 1.86
C GLN A 575 -12.80 15.96 2.44
N LEU A 576 -13.17 14.68 2.43
CA LEU A 576 -14.36 14.23 3.11
C LEU A 576 -14.14 14.42 4.63
N PRO A 577 -15.04 15.13 5.35
CA PRO A 577 -14.88 15.36 6.79
C PRO A 577 -14.64 14.08 7.57
N GLU A 578 -13.79 14.16 8.59
CA GLU A 578 -13.52 13.02 9.47
C GLU A 578 -14.82 12.56 10.16
N GLY A 579 -15.03 11.25 10.25
CA GLY A 579 -16.28 10.66 10.74
C GLY A 579 -17.45 10.64 9.75
N MET A 580 -17.40 11.43 8.66
CA MET A 580 -18.42 11.35 7.61
C MET A 580 -18.18 10.13 6.72
N LYS A 581 -19.25 9.36 6.50
CA LYS A 581 -19.26 8.17 5.63
C LYS A 581 -20.28 8.33 4.50
N ALA A 582 -20.02 7.67 3.39
CA ALA A 582 -20.88 7.60 2.22
C ALA A 582 -21.56 6.23 2.12
N ASP A 583 -22.81 6.19 1.70
CA ASP A 583 -23.52 4.95 1.37
C ASP A 583 -23.25 4.50 -0.06
N LEU A 584 -22.96 5.46 -0.93
CA LEU A 584 -22.64 5.23 -2.33
C LEU A 584 -21.45 6.09 -2.74
N ILE A 585 -20.43 5.48 -3.34
CA ILE A 585 -19.33 6.22 -3.96
C ILE A 585 -19.34 5.98 -5.47
N LEU A 586 -19.46 7.06 -6.23
CA LEU A 586 -19.45 7.08 -7.69
C LEU A 586 -18.09 7.57 -8.18
N ALA A 587 -17.53 6.94 -9.21
CA ALA A 587 -16.28 7.45 -9.79
C ALA A 587 -16.13 7.10 -11.28
N CYS A 588 -15.77 8.11 -12.07
CA CYS A 588 -15.32 7.96 -13.45
C CYS A 588 -13.98 8.67 -13.58
N LEU A 589 -12.89 7.95 -13.31
CA LEU A 589 -11.55 8.52 -13.17
C LEU A 589 -10.66 8.21 -14.38
N PRO A 590 -9.64 9.06 -14.66
CA PRO A 590 -8.64 8.77 -15.67
C PRO A 590 -7.92 7.46 -15.39
N GLN A 591 -7.68 6.69 -16.45
CA GLN A 591 -7.03 5.37 -16.40
C GLN A 591 -5.81 5.31 -17.34
N VAL A 592 -5.19 6.46 -17.59
CA VAL A 592 -3.96 6.57 -18.38
C VAL A 592 -2.88 7.25 -17.51
N PRO A 593 -1.84 6.49 -17.10
CA PRO A 593 -0.78 7.02 -16.26
C PRO A 593 0.18 7.89 -17.07
N ARG A 594 0.67 8.99 -16.48
CA ARG A 594 1.67 9.88 -17.10
C ARG A 594 2.87 10.09 -16.19
N ASN A 595 4.07 9.82 -16.71
CA ASN A 595 5.32 10.05 -16.01
C ASN A 595 5.66 11.55 -16.03
N GLY A 596 6.09 12.11 -14.90
CA GLY A 596 6.50 13.54 -14.81
C GLY A 596 5.37 14.52 -14.48
N GLY A 597 4.16 14.03 -14.18
CA GLY A 597 3.02 14.86 -13.77
C GLY A 597 2.03 15.13 -14.91
N VAL A 598 1.08 16.03 -14.63
CA VAL A 598 0.01 16.42 -15.55
C VAL A 598 0.13 17.92 -15.84
N GLU A 599 0.29 18.28 -17.11
CA GLU A 599 0.81 19.59 -17.55
C GLU A 599 -0.24 20.72 -17.56
N SER A 600 -1.54 20.40 -17.50
CA SER A 600 -2.63 21.40 -17.49
C SER A 600 -3.84 20.92 -16.69
N LEU A 601 -4.72 21.84 -16.29
CA LEU A 601 -5.98 21.50 -15.59
C LEU A 601 -6.89 20.60 -16.43
N ARG A 602 -6.91 20.78 -17.75
CA ARG A 602 -7.61 19.90 -18.68
C ARG A 602 -7.02 18.48 -18.65
N ALA A 603 -5.70 18.35 -18.72
CA ALA A 603 -5.07 17.04 -18.76
C ALA A 603 -5.33 16.18 -17.50
N VAL A 604 -5.80 16.76 -16.40
CA VAL A 604 -6.15 16.04 -15.15
C VAL A 604 -7.35 15.10 -15.33
N ALA A 605 -8.22 15.29 -16.33
CA ALA A 605 -9.32 14.36 -16.56
C ALA A 605 -8.94 13.19 -17.49
N ASP A 606 -7.91 13.36 -18.31
CA ASP A 606 -7.45 12.32 -19.25
C ASP A 606 -6.33 11.46 -18.65
N TYR A 607 -5.47 12.08 -17.84
CA TYR A 607 -4.26 11.48 -17.30
C TYR A 607 -4.16 11.64 -15.80
N TYR A 608 -3.44 10.71 -15.17
CA TYR A 608 -3.08 10.83 -13.75
C TYR A 608 -1.57 10.64 -13.57
N PRO A 609 -0.95 11.28 -12.56
CA PRO A 609 0.48 11.13 -12.32
C PRO A 609 0.80 9.70 -11.89
N SER A 610 1.65 9.01 -12.65
CA SER A 610 2.12 7.68 -12.29
C SER A 610 2.98 7.74 -11.03
N GLU A 611 2.64 6.94 -10.01
CA GLU A 611 3.36 6.88 -8.74
C GLU A 611 4.33 5.69 -8.68
N GLY A 612 4.40 4.91 -9.76
CA GLY A 612 5.24 3.71 -9.84
C GLY A 612 4.66 2.53 -9.05
N THR A 613 3.35 2.56 -8.79
CA THR A 613 2.64 1.45 -8.14
C THR A 613 2.56 0.25 -9.07
N TYR A 614 2.30 -0.94 -8.51
CA TYR A 614 2.07 -2.15 -9.31
C TYR A 614 0.92 -1.96 -10.31
N TRP A 615 -0.12 -1.22 -9.94
CA TRP A 615 -1.32 -1.02 -10.76
C TRP A 615 -1.16 0.01 -11.87
N ASP A 616 -0.14 0.86 -11.81
CA ASP A 616 0.15 1.83 -12.88
C ASP A 616 0.46 1.16 -14.21
N ARG A 617 1.06 -0.03 -14.20
CA ARG A 617 1.30 -0.80 -15.43
C ARG A 617 0.02 -1.20 -16.18
N TYR A 618 -1.12 -1.20 -15.49
CA TYR A 618 -2.44 -1.50 -16.04
C TYR A 618 -3.30 -0.24 -16.25
N GLY A 619 -2.77 0.95 -15.91
CA GLY A 619 -3.54 2.19 -15.86
C GLY A 619 -4.56 2.27 -14.73
N LEU A 620 -4.36 1.48 -13.67
CA LEU A 620 -5.30 1.35 -12.55
C LEU A 620 -4.77 1.95 -11.24
N GLY A 621 -3.62 2.63 -11.24
CA GLY A 621 -3.03 3.17 -10.00
C GLY A 621 -3.90 4.22 -9.30
N LEU A 622 -4.56 5.10 -10.05
CA LEU A 622 -5.52 6.05 -9.46
C LEU A 622 -6.77 5.34 -8.91
N ILE A 623 -7.26 4.31 -9.61
CA ILE A 623 -8.39 3.49 -9.14
C ILE A 623 -8.01 2.76 -7.85
N ASP A 624 -6.82 2.19 -7.78
CA ASP A 624 -6.28 1.51 -6.60
C ASP A 624 -6.23 2.44 -5.37
N ARG A 625 -5.75 3.68 -5.54
CA ARG A 625 -5.79 4.71 -4.49
C ARG A 625 -7.23 5.07 -4.09
N ALA A 626 -8.11 5.27 -5.07
CA ALA A 626 -9.51 5.61 -4.83
C ALA A 626 -10.25 4.51 -4.07
N LEU A 627 -10.02 3.24 -4.42
CA LEU A 627 -10.58 2.08 -3.72
C LEU A 627 -10.08 1.99 -2.28
N GLY A 628 -8.79 2.24 -2.05
CA GLY A 628 -8.22 2.30 -0.69
C GLY A 628 -8.95 3.31 0.19
N GLN A 629 -9.11 4.56 -0.29
CA GLN A 629 -9.84 5.58 0.45
C GLN A 629 -11.34 5.25 0.57
N ALA A 630 -11.95 4.69 -0.48
CA ALA A 630 -13.36 4.30 -0.46
C ALA A 630 -13.65 3.28 0.64
N ARG A 631 -12.76 2.29 0.85
CA ARG A 631 -12.92 1.29 1.92
C ARG A 631 -13.02 1.93 3.30
N GLU A 632 -12.24 2.98 3.54
CA GLU A 632 -12.22 3.73 4.79
C GLU A 632 -13.36 4.73 4.93
N ARG A 633 -14.00 5.16 3.83
CA ARG A 633 -15.01 6.22 3.83
C ARG A 633 -16.43 5.74 3.53
N LEU A 634 -16.64 4.46 3.26
CA LEU A 634 -17.97 3.86 3.15
C LEU A 634 -18.59 3.55 4.51
N THR A 635 -19.93 3.62 4.56
CA THR A 635 -20.72 3.00 5.63
C THR A 635 -20.61 1.47 5.55
N GLU A 636 -21.04 0.78 6.60
CA GLU A 636 -21.01 -0.70 6.61
C GLU A 636 -21.84 -1.31 5.47
N ASP A 637 -22.98 -0.68 5.16
CA ASP A 637 -23.88 -1.09 4.08
C ASP A 637 -23.56 -0.43 2.73
N GLY A 638 -22.49 0.35 2.69
CA GLY A 638 -22.12 1.15 1.54
C GLY A 638 -21.58 0.35 0.38
N ARG A 639 -21.69 0.90 -0.83
CA ARG A 639 -21.13 0.31 -2.05
C ARG A 639 -20.46 1.36 -2.93
N ILE A 640 -19.62 0.89 -3.86
CA ILE A 640 -19.08 1.73 -4.93
C ILE A 640 -19.74 1.38 -6.26
N LEU A 641 -19.79 2.36 -7.17
CA LEU A 641 -20.09 2.17 -8.59
C LEU A 641 -19.06 2.94 -9.42
N PHE A 642 -18.07 2.22 -9.95
CA PHE A 642 -16.95 2.80 -10.68
C PHE A 642 -17.04 2.46 -12.16
N ASN A 643 -16.68 3.43 -13.01
CA ASN A 643 -16.54 3.24 -14.44
C ASN A 643 -15.11 2.74 -14.75
N LEU A 644 -14.96 1.50 -15.19
CA LEU A 644 -13.66 0.85 -15.39
C LEU A 644 -13.46 0.42 -16.85
N GLY A 645 -12.34 0.85 -17.44
CA GLY A 645 -11.93 0.44 -18.77
C GLY A 645 -11.44 -1.00 -18.76
N GLY A 646 -12.05 -1.84 -19.60
CA GLY A 646 -11.79 -3.28 -19.72
C GLY A 646 -10.46 -3.65 -20.35
N ARG A 647 -9.61 -2.70 -20.76
CA ARG A 647 -8.33 -2.99 -21.44
C ARG A 647 -7.46 -4.03 -20.71
N PRO A 648 -7.28 -3.97 -19.37
CA PRO A 648 -6.51 -4.96 -18.63
C PRO A 648 -7.18 -6.34 -18.53
N GLY A 649 -8.43 -6.46 -18.98
CA GLY A 649 -9.27 -7.64 -18.83
C GLY A 649 -10.03 -7.67 -17.52
N ARG A 650 -11.23 -8.23 -17.55
CA ARG A 650 -12.12 -8.32 -16.38
C ARG A 650 -11.46 -8.99 -15.16
N PRO A 651 -10.69 -10.09 -15.28
CA PRO A 651 -10.05 -10.72 -14.12
C PRO A 651 -9.08 -9.79 -13.37
N ILE A 652 -8.40 -8.87 -14.06
CA ILE A 652 -7.49 -7.91 -13.41
C ILE A 652 -8.28 -6.84 -12.64
N LEU A 653 -9.39 -6.37 -13.22
CA LEU A 653 -10.29 -5.43 -12.54
C LEU A 653 -10.87 -6.07 -11.27
N GLU A 654 -11.33 -7.32 -11.37
CA GLU A 654 -11.87 -8.08 -10.23
C GLU A 654 -10.81 -8.34 -9.16
N ASP A 655 -9.58 -8.70 -9.54
CA ASP A 655 -8.45 -8.90 -8.60
C ASP A 655 -8.08 -7.59 -7.86
N LEU A 656 -8.09 -6.44 -8.56
CA LEU A 656 -7.87 -5.14 -7.93
C LEU A 656 -8.92 -4.86 -6.85
N LEU A 657 -10.20 -5.01 -7.17
CA LEU A 657 -11.28 -4.78 -6.22
C LEU A 657 -11.20 -5.75 -5.03
N ALA A 658 -10.95 -7.03 -5.31
CA ALA A 658 -10.81 -8.06 -4.29
C ALA A 658 -9.67 -7.75 -3.31
N ARG A 659 -8.50 -7.37 -3.80
CA ARG A 659 -7.34 -6.97 -2.98
C ARG A 659 -7.60 -5.73 -2.13
N ARG A 660 -8.52 -4.86 -2.57
CA ARG A 660 -8.98 -3.69 -1.81
C ARG A 660 -10.16 -3.97 -0.88
N GLY A 661 -10.53 -5.25 -0.72
CA GLY A 661 -11.56 -5.69 0.22
C GLY A 661 -12.98 -5.56 -0.31
N PHE A 662 -13.16 -5.47 -1.62
CA PHE A 662 -14.46 -5.41 -2.28
C PHE A 662 -14.75 -6.70 -3.05
N HIS A 663 -15.96 -7.21 -2.92
CA HIS A 663 -16.51 -8.18 -3.86
C HIS A 663 -16.93 -7.44 -5.14
N PRO A 664 -16.33 -7.74 -6.30
CA PRO A 664 -16.65 -7.07 -7.54
C PRO A 664 -17.94 -7.61 -8.16
N GLY A 665 -18.63 -6.77 -8.94
CA GLY A 665 -19.77 -7.16 -9.74
C GLY A 665 -20.00 -6.21 -10.91
N VAL A 666 -19.89 -6.71 -12.14
CA VAL A 666 -20.20 -5.90 -13.33
C VAL A 666 -21.73 -5.76 -13.45
N ARG A 667 -22.23 -4.52 -13.43
CA ARG A 667 -23.67 -4.20 -13.49
C ARG A 667 -24.13 -3.80 -14.89
N TYR A 668 -23.22 -3.19 -15.65
CA TYR A 668 -23.43 -2.78 -17.02
C TYR A 668 -22.10 -2.78 -17.77
N GLY A 669 -22.13 -3.02 -19.08
CA GLY A 669 -20.94 -3.01 -19.91
C GLY A 669 -21.31 -2.66 -21.35
N GLN A 670 -20.49 -1.83 -21.98
CA GLN A 670 -20.66 -1.46 -23.37
C GLN A 670 -19.29 -1.44 -24.07
N LEU A 671 -19.28 -1.88 -25.31
CA LEU A 671 -18.12 -1.81 -26.17
C LEU A 671 -18.01 -0.38 -26.71
N ILE A 672 -16.84 0.25 -26.54
CA ILE A 672 -16.60 1.62 -26.99
C ILE A 672 -15.34 1.69 -27.83
N ARG A 673 -15.29 2.68 -28.72
CA ARG A 673 -14.11 2.93 -29.53
C ARG A 673 -12.99 3.42 -28.63
N GLN A 674 -11.81 2.82 -28.78
CA GLN A 674 -10.61 3.25 -28.09
C GLN A 674 -10.13 4.56 -28.74
N ASP A 675 -9.86 5.55 -27.89
CA ASP A 675 -9.24 6.79 -28.34
C ASP A 675 -7.87 6.48 -28.97
N PRO A 676 -7.60 6.96 -30.21
CA PRO A 676 -6.41 6.62 -30.97
C PRO A 676 -5.11 7.22 -30.40
N THR A 677 -5.21 8.19 -29.49
CA THR A 677 -4.06 8.83 -28.83
C THR A 677 -3.63 8.11 -27.55
N THR A 678 -4.42 7.15 -27.07
CA THR A 678 -4.09 6.40 -25.86
C THR A 678 -2.96 5.41 -26.14
N ASP A 679 -1.83 5.56 -25.45
CA ASP A 679 -0.74 4.58 -25.50
C ASP A 679 -1.04 3.40 -24.57
N PHE A 680 -1.24 2.22 -25.17
CA PHE A 680 -1.39 0.94 -24.48
C PHE A 680 -0.26 -0.05 -24.83
N SER A 681 0.89 0.46 -25.31
CA SER A 681 2.07 -0.34 -25.61
C SER A 681 2.60 -1.10 -24.39
N GLU A 682 2.42 -0.55 -23.18
CA GLU A 682 2.81 -1.24 -21.97
C GLU A 682 1.95 -2.50 -21.76
N LEU A 683 0.62 -2.44 -21.99
CA LEU A 683 -0.23 -3.63 -21.97
C LEU A 683 0.28 -4.68 -22.97
N ALA A 684 0.59 -4.30 -24.20
CA ALA A 684 1.17 -5.23 -25.18
C ALA A 684 2.48 -5.89 -24.69
N ARG A 685 3.35 -5.15 -23.99
CA ARG A 685 4.57 -5.71 -23.38
C ARG A 685 4.27 -6.68 -22.24
N LEU A 686 3.29 -6.36 -21.39
CA LEU A 686 2.90 -7.25 -20.29
C LEU A 686 2.33 -8.57 -20.83
N GLU A 687 1.62 -8.51 -21.95
CA GLU A 687 1.03 -9.67 -22.59
C GLU A 687 2.10 -10.62 -23.16
N ALA A 688 3.16 -10.07 -23.75
CA ALA A 688 4.26 -10.87 -24.28
C ALA A 688 5.03 -11.67 -23.20
N GLY A 689 5.01 -11.20 -21.95
CA GLY A 689 5.68 -11.83 -20.81
C GLY A 689 4.80 -12.73 -19.94
N ASN A 690 3.48 -12.71 -20.10
CA ASN A 690 2.51 -13.41 -19.27
C ASN A 690 1.54 -14.26 -20.09
N ARG A 691 0.90 -15.28 -19.49
CA ARG A 691 -0.23 -16.01 -20.12
C ARG A 691 -1.56 -15.23 -20.11
N GLN A 692 -1.55 -13.95 -19.75
CA GLN A 692 -2.73 -13.11 -19.67
C GLN A 692 -3.14 -12.63 -21.07
N ARG A 693 -4.44 -12.55 -21.34
CA ARG A 693 -4.98 -11.90 -22.54
C ARG A 693 -5.67 -10.60 -22.13
N PHE A 694 -5.34 -9.52 -22.82
CA PHE A 694 -6.03 -8.24 -22.67
C PHE A 694 -7.26 -8.18 -23.58
N GLU A 695 -8.24 -7.35 -23.23
CA GLU A 695 -9.55 -7.32 -23.92
C GLU A 695 -9.64 -6.12 -24.87
N PHE A 696 -9.20 -6.32 -26.12
CA PHE A 696 -9.40 -5.39 -27.23
C PHE A 696 -10.23 -6.03 -28.34
N PHE A 697 -10.83 -5.25 -29.22
CA PHE A 697 -11.71 -5.75 -30.29
C PHE A 697 -11.51 -4.97 -31.59
N LEU A 698 -11.63 -5.65 -32.74
CA LEU A 698 -11.46 -5.05 -34.08
C LEU A 698 -12.74 -4.46 -34.68
N ARG A 699 -13.88 -4.87 -34.14
CA ARG A 699 -15.22 -4.47 -34.56
C ARG A 699 -16.06 -4.26 -33.32
N GLU A 700 -17.26 -3.72 -33.48
CA GLU A 700 -18.29 -3.70 -32.44
C GLU A 700 -18.85 -5.13 -32.15
N ASP A 701 -17.99 -6.14 -32.09
CA ASP A 701 -18.32 -7.52 -31.72
C ASP A 701 -17.56 -7.90 -30.44
N PRO A 702 -18.23 -8.01 -29.28
CA PRO A 702 -17.60 -8.35 -28.01
C PRO A 702 -17.22 -9.84 -27.91
N ASN A 703 -17.54 -10.68 -28.90
CA ASN A 703 -17.28 -12.13 -28.81
C ASN A 703 -15.90 -12.54 -29.34
N THR A 704 -15.20 -11.65 -30.04
CA THR A 704 -13.94 -11.97 -30.72
C THR A 704 -12.82 -11.04 -30.24
N PRO A 705 -12.29 -11.22 -29.01
CA PRO A 705 -11.23 -10.38 -28.49
C PRO A 705 -9.90 -10.63 -29.21
N ILE A 706 -9.14 -9.56 -29.42
CA ILE A 706 -7.76 -9.56 -29.88
C ILE A 706 -6.82 -9.16 -28.74
N SER A 707 -5.57 -9.59 -28.84
CA SER A 707 -4.52 -9.26 -27.89
C SER A 707 -4.17 -7.75 -27.93
N ALA A 708 -3.60 -7.23 -26.85
CA ALA A 708 -3.02 -5.88 -26.85
C ALA A 708 -1.92 -5.73 -27.90
N ALA A 709 -1.09 -6.76 -28.07
CA ALA A 709 -0.06 -6.79 -29.11
C ALA A 709 -0.63 -6.65 -30.53
N GLU A 710 -1.76 -7.30 -30.82
CA GLU A 710 -2.46 -7.16 -32.10
C GLU A 710 -3.19 -5.82 -32.24
N ALA A 711 -3.62 -5.22 -31.14
CA ALA A 711 -4.29 -3.93 -31.12
C ALA A 711 -3.33 -2.76 -31.39
N VAL A 712 -2.08 -2.86 -30.92
CA VAL A 712 -1.08 -1.80 -31.08
C VAL A 712 -0.81 -1.54 -32.57
N GLY A 713 -0.88 -0.26 -32.95
CA GLY A 713 -0.65 0.18 -34.33
C GLY A 713 -1.84 0.00 -35.27
N ARG A 714 -2.99 -0.50 -34.80
CA ARG A 714 -4.21 -0.54 -35.61
C ARG A 714 -4.94 0.80 -35.57
N PRO A 715 -5.53 1.24 -36.71
CA PRO A 715 -6.20 2.55 -36.80
C PRO A 715 -7.52 2.60 -36.02
N GLU A 716 -8.14 1.44 -35.79
CA GLU A 716 -9.44 1.34 -35.14
C GLU A 716 -9.49 0.11 -34.24
N VAL A 717 -9.69 0.35 -32.95
CA VAL A 717 -9.75 -0.66 -31.90
C VAL A 717 -10.85 -0.25 -30.93
N TYR A 718 -11.48 -1.24 -30.33
CA TYR A 718 -12.52 -1.08 -29.32
C TYR A 718 -12.10 -1.77 -28.02
N HIS A 719 -12.67 -1.33 -26.90
CA HIS A 719 -12.51 -1.97 -25.60
C HIS A 719 -13.83 -1.89 -24.82
N MET A 720 -14.02 -2.81 -23.88
CA MET A 720 -15.18 -2.76 -23.00
C MET A 720 -15.03 -1.64 -21.99
N LEU A 721 -16.13 -0.99 -21.65
CA LEU A 721 -16.23 -0.08 -20.52
C LEU A 721 -17.31 -0.61 -19.58
N TYR A 722 -16.97 -0.80 -18.31
CA TYR A 722 -17.80 -1.48 -17.33
C TYR A 722 -18.24 -0.55 -16.20
N LEU A 723 -19.54 -0.54 -15.91
CA LEU A 723 -20.02 -0.13 -14.59
C LEU A 723 -19.79 -1.27 -13.62
N THR A 724 -18.82 -1.09 -12.74
CA THR A 724 -18.42 -2.09 -11.75
C THR A 724 -18.89 -1.67 -10.37
N GLU A 725 -19.72 -2.52 -9.76
CA GLU A 725 -20.04 -2.44 -8.34
C GLU A 725 -18.95 -3.11 -7.51
N GLY A 726 -18.61 -2.50 -6.38
CA GLY A 726 -17.82 -3.13 -5.34
C GLY A 726 -18.57 -3.06 -4.01
N ARG A 727 -18.79 -4.21 -3.37
CA ARG A 727 -19.37 -4.31 -2.03
C ARG A 727 -18.30 -4.73 -1.04
N PRO A 728 -18.14 -4.06 0.11
CA PRO A 728 -17.19 -4.50 1.13
C PRO A 728 -17.47 -5.95 1.54
N TYR A 729 -16.45 -6.81 1.63
CA TYR A 729 -16.67 -8.21 2.05
C TYR A 729 -17.34 -8.33 3.42
N ALA A 730 -17.03 -7.40 4.34
CA ALA A 730 -17.65 -7.32 5.66
C ALA A 730 -19.20 -7.23 5.60
N ASN A 731 -19.73 -6.49 4.62
CA ASN A 731 -21.17 -6.38 4.37
C ASN A 731 -21.77 -7.72 3.97
N LEU A 732 -21.14 -8.39 2.99
CA LEU A 732 -21.62 -9.66 2.47
C LEU A 732 -21.58 -10.74 3.54
N LEU A 733 -20.51 -10.80 4.32
CA LEU A 733 -20.39 -11.74 5.44
C LEU A 733 -21.45 -11.46 6.51
N ARG A 734 -21.69 -10.20 6.88
CA ARG A 734 -22.75 -9.84 7.84
C ARG A 734 -24.14 -10.22 7.33
N SER A 735 -24.42 -9.93 6.06
CA SER A 735 -25.70 -10.27 5.42
C SER A 735 -25.91 -11.79 5.36
N ALA A 736 -24.87 -12.55 5.02
CA ALA A 736 -24.90 -14.01 5.01
C ALA A 736 -25.08 -14.57 6.43
N LEU A 737 -24.33 -14.08 7.42
CA LEU A 737 -24.46 -14.50 8.81
C LEU A 737 -25.82 -14.14 9.41
N ALA A 738 -26.39 -12.98 9.08
CA ALA A 738 -27.74 -12.61 9.51
C ALA A 738 -28.81 -13.55 8.92
N ALA A 739 -28.61 -14.04 7.70
CA ALA A 739 -29.48 -15.06 7.10
C ALA A 739 -29.30 -16.45 7.74
N GLU A 740 -28.06 -16.83 8.07
CA GLU A 740 -27.70 -18.13 8.67
C GLU A 740 -28.02 -18.24 10.17
N THR A 741 -27.97 -17.15 10.94
CA THR A 741 -28.38 -17.14 12.37
C THR A 741 -29.86 -17.51 12.61
N ALA A 742 -30.65 -17.71 11.55
CA ALA A 742 -31.98 -18.30 11.61
C ALA A 742 -31.99 -19.84 11.72
N GLN A 743 -30.86 -20.54 11.49
CA GLN A 743 -30.73 -21.99 11.68
C GLN A 743 -29.35 -22.37 12.27
N PRO A 744 -29.29 -23.09 13.41
CA PRO A 744 -28.02 -23.42 14.04
C PRO A 744 -27.42 -24.69 13.44
N THR A 745 -26.46 -24.57 12.53
CA THR A 745 -25.70 -25.73 12.04
C THR A 745 -24.20 -25.59 12.27
N ARG A 746 -23.63 -26.65 12.86
CA ARG A 746 -22.25 -26.80 13.34
C ARG A 746 -21.27 -26.92 12.17
N LEU A 747 -20.32 -25.98 12.07
CA LEU A 747 -19.09 -26.19 11.29
C LEU A 747 -18.18 -27.17 12.05
N GLY A 748 -18.09 -28.42 11.56
CA GLY A 748 -17.22 -29.46 12.10
C GLY A 748 -15.78 -29.29 11.61
N TYR A 749 -14.82 -29.30 12.54
CA TYR A 749 -13.38 -29.22 12.27
C TYR A 749 -12.70 -30.58 12.56
N THR A 750 -11.63 -30.93 11.83
CA THR A 750 -10.75 -32.07 12.12
C THR A 750 -9.27 -31.61 12.22
N PRO A 751 -8.44 -32.25 13.06
CA PRO A 751 -7.13 -31.72 13.48
C PRO A 751 -5.94 -31.95 12.53
N ASP A 752 -6.14 -32.33 11.26
CA ASP A 752 -5.02 -32.49 10.31
C ASP A 752 -4.74 -31.18 9.52
N PRO A 753 -3.48 -30.71 9.44
CA PRO A 753 -3.13 -29.50 8.70
C PRO A 753 -3.20 -29.76 7.19
N GLY A 754 -3.98 -28.95 6.47
CA GLY A 754 -4.40 -29.27 5.11
C GLY A 754 -4.61 -28.08 4.17
N SER A 755 -3.71 -27.08 4.18
CA SER A 755 -3.54 -26.18 3.02
C SER A 755 -2.90 -26.88 1.82
N GLU A 756 -2.43 -28.12 1.98
CA GLU A 756 -1.80 -28.90 0.90
C GLU A 756 -2.77 -29.93 0.27
N HIS A 757 -3.81 -30.34 1.00
CA HIS A 757 -4.59 -31.53 0.66
C HIS A 757 -5.74 -31.21 -0.31
N GLU A 758 -5.45 -31.29 -1.60
CA GLU A 758 -6.36 -30.91 -2.68
C GLU A 758 -7.72 -31.64 -2.63
N GLY A 759 -7.74 -32.91 -2.22
CA GLY A 759 -8.97 -33.69 -2.06
C GLY A 759 -9.91 -33.13 -0.97
N LEU A 760 -9.37 -32.61 0.13
CA LEU A 760 -10.17 -32.06 1.23
C LEU A 760 -10.77 -30.70 0.84
N ARG A 761 -9.99 -29.84 0.17
CA ARG A 761 -10.48 -28.57 -0.36
C ARG A 761 -11.56 -28.76 -1.43
N ARG A 762 -11.41 -29.76 -2.30
CA ARG A 762 -12.44 -30.12 -3.28
C ARG A 762 -13.72 -30.64 -2.62
N ALA A 763 -13.60 -31.46 -1.58
CA ALA A 763 -14.76 -31.96 -0.84
C ALA A 763 -15.50 -30.84 -0.09
N LEU A 764 -14.78 -29.97 0.63
CA LEU A 764 -15.36 -28.81 1.31
C LEU A 764 -15.98 -27.80 0.34
N ALA A 765 -15.32 -27.51 -0.78
CA ALA A 765 -15.89 -26.69 -1.83
C ALA A 765 -17.18 -27.30 -2.40
N ALA A 766 -17.24 -28.63 -2.56
CA ALA A 766 -18.40 -29.33 -3.07
C ALA A 766 -19.57 -29.41 -2.06
N GLU A 767 -19.29 -29.41 -0.75
CA GLU A 767 -20.31 -29.40 0.30
C GLU A 767 -20.82 -27.98 0.61
N LEU A 768 -19.94 -26.97 0.62
CA LEU A 768 -20.33 -25.58 0.91
C LEU A 768 -20.97 -24.88 -0.30
N ALA A 769 -20.62 -25.28 -1.53
CA ALA A 769 -21.15 -24.65 -2.75
C ALA A 769 -22.69 -24.78 -2.89
N PRO A 770 -23.31 -25.95 -2.61
CA PRO A 770 -24.76 -26.09 -2.55
C PRO A 770 -25.41 -25.29 -1.42
N GLU A 771 -24.83 -25.30 -0.22
CA GLU A 771 -25.40 -24.60 0.95
C GLU A 771 -25.38 -23.08 0.76
N TRP A 772 -24.30 -22.53 0.19
CA TRP A 772 -24.15 -21.09 -0.02
C TRP A 772 -24.60 -20.61 -1.41
N GLY A 773 -25.05 -21.53 -2.26
CA GLY A 773 -25.55 -21.22 -3.60
C GLY A 773 -24.52 -20.61 -4.55
N VAL A 774 -23.22 -20.81 -4.31
CA VAL A 774 -22.10 -20.25 -5.10
C VAL A 774 -21.14 -21.34 -5.52
N ARG A 775 -20.54 -21.24 -6.71
CA ARG A 775 -19.42 -22.13 -7.08
C ARG A 775 -18.16 -21.65 -6.35
N LEU A 776 -17.68 -22.45 -5.41
CA LEU A 776 -16.41 -22.24 -4.72
C LEU A 776 -15.30 -23.05 -5.42
N PRO A 777 -14.29 -22.40 -6.02
CA PRO A 777 -13.06 -23.06 -6.44
C PRO A 777 -12.28 -23.54 -5.20
N SER A 778 -11.79 -24.77 -5.22
CA SER A 778 -11.01 -25.35 -4.11
C SER A 778 -9.75 -24.55 -3.77
N GLU A 779 -9.25 -23.76 -4.71
CA GLU A 779 -8.04 -22.95 -4.59
C GLU A 779 -8.27 -21.68 -3.76
N LEU A 780 -9.54 -21.28 -3.55
CA LEU A 780 -9.91 -20.10 -2.76
C LEU A 780 -10.18 -20.44 -1.28
N LEU A 781 -10.20 -21.73 -0.92
CA LEU A 781 -10.37 -22.16 0.46
C LEU A 781 -9.01 -22.27 1.16
N PHE A 782 -8.74 -21.30 2.04
CA PHE A 782 -7.61 -21.34 2.97
C PHE A 782 -8.09 -21.86 4.33
N LEU A 783 -7.67 -23.07 4.70
CA LEU A 783 -7.99 -23.68 5.98
C LEU A 783 -6.86 -23.35 6.98
N GLY A 784 -7.13 -22.43 7.90
CA GLY A 784 -6.26 -22.13 9.03
C GLY A 784 -6.18 -23.32 10.02
N PRO A 785 -5.14 -23.40 10.86
CA PRO A 785 -4.87 -24.58 11.70
C PRO A 785 -5.84 -24.77 12.89
N SER A 786 -6.84 -23.91 13.07
CA SER A 786 -7.92 -24.09 14.04
C SER A 786 -9.20 -23.40 13.56
N SER A 787 -10.37 -23.84 14.05
CA SER A 787 -11.65 -23.15 13.83
C SER A 787 -11.60 -21.70 14.31
N ASP A 788 -10.89 -21.43 15.41
CA ASP A 788 -10.73 -20.09 15.96
C ASP A 788 -9.89 -19.20 15.03
N LEU A 789 -8.85 -19.74 14.37
CA LEU A 789 -8.04 -18.99 13.40
C LEU A 789 -8.71 -18.84 12.03
N LEU A 790 -9.56 -19.79 11.63
CA LEU A 790 -10.40 -19.66 10.44
C LEU A 790 -11.47 -18.59 10.66
N LEU A 791 -12.14 -18.62 11.82
CA LEU A 791 -13.13 -17.61 12.21
C LEU A 791 -12.45 -16.27 12.47
N GLU A 792 -11.31 -16.23 13.15
CA GLU A 792 -10.49 -15.02 13.36
C GLU A 792 -9.95 -14.48 12.03
N GLY A 793 -9.55 -15.33 11.08
CA GLY A 793 -9.14 -14.91 9.74
C GLY A 793 -10.28 -14.31 8.94
N LEU A 794 -11.47 -14.93 8.99
CA LEU A 794 -12.70 -14.41 8.38
C LEU A 794 -13.20 -13.13 9.08
N LEU A 795 -13.03 -13.01 10.40
CA LEU A 795 -13.44 -11.86 11.21
C LEU A 795 -12.41 -10.71 11.18
N ARG A 796 -11.12 -10.98 11.00
CA ARG A 796 -10.06 -9.96 10.80
C ARG A 796 -10.20 -9.25 9.46
N VAL A 797 -10.81 -9.90 8.46
CA VAL A 797 -11.26 -9.23 7.22
C VAL A 797 -12.44 -8.28 7.49
N GLY A 798 -13.13 -8.44 8.62
CA GLY A 798 -14.39 -7.76 8.96
C GLY A 798 -14.33 -6.68 10.05
N LEU A 799 -13.30 -6.57 10.90
CA LEU A 799 -13.28 -5.64 12.03
C LEU A 799 -12.28 -4.47 11.86
N PRO A 800 -12.64 -3.22 12.25
CA PRO A 800 -11.72 -2.08 12.22
C PRO A 800 -10.64 -2.18 13.32
N GLU A 801 -9.53 -1.44 13.14
CA GLU A 801 -8.41 -1.39 14.09
C GLU A 801 -8.88 -1.07 15.51
N GLY A 802 -8.75 -2.04 16.43
CA GLY A 802 -9.10 -1.92 17.85
C GLY A 802 -10.32 -2.72 18.33
N GLY A 803 -11.06 -3.40 17.45
CA GLY A 803 -12.18 -4.26 17.86
C GLY A 803 -11.73 -5.44 18.72
N ARG A 804 -12.22 -5.54 19.96
CA ARG A 804 -12.08 -6.75 20.80
C ARG A 804 -13.31 -7.64 20.62
N VAL A 805 -13.08 -8.91 20.33
CA VAL A 805 -14.11 -9.97 20.39
C VAL A 805 -13.99 -10.64 21.76
N LEU A 806 -15.05 -10.62 22.56
CA LEU A 806 -15.21 -11.51 23.70
C LEU A 806 -15.89 -12.78 23.19
N TYR A 807 -15.16 -13.89 23.15
CA TYR A 807 -15.72 -15.20 22.86
C TYR A 807 -16.13 -15.86 24.19
N GLY A 808 -17.43 -16.04 24.38
CA GLY A 808 -17.96 -16.83 25.50
C GLY A 808 -17.92 -18.31 25.15
N GLY A 809 -16.86 -19.00 25.56
CA GLY A 809 -16.75 -20.46 25.58
C GLY A 809 -16.24 -20.88 26.95
N ALA A 810 -17.00 -21.74 27.63
CA ALA A 810 -16.91 -22.04 29.06
C ALA A 810 -15.48 -22.24 29.58
N ALA A 811 -15.12 -21.43 30.57
CA ALA A 811 -14.20 -21.85 31.61
C ALA A 811 -14.95 -22.86 32.48
N GLU A 812 -14.64 -24.14 32.33
CA GLU A 812 -14.78 -25.15 33.39
C GLU A 812 -13.87 -26.34 33.07
N ALA A 813 -12.87 -26.50 33.97
CA ALA A 813 -11.90 -27.57 34.19
C ALA A 813 -10.43 -27.17 33.96
#